data_AF-A0A7R9TVY7-F1
#
_entry.id   AF-A0A7R9TVY7-F1
#
_cell.length_a   1.000
_cell.length_b   1.000
_cell.length_c   1.000
_cell.angle_alpha   90.00
_cell.angle_beta   90.00
_cell.angle_gamma   90.00
#
_symmetry.space_group_name_H-M   'P 1'
#
loop_
_entity.id
_entity.type
_entity.pdbx_description
1 polymer ?
#
loop_
_entity_poly.entity_id
_entity_poly.type
_entity_poly.pdbx_seq_one_letter_code
_entity_poly.pdbx_strand_id
1 'polypeptide(L)'
;MAAGMGANATTNSALAPGSDFNSGDWSDADDIGSIGLGWGATDVDPKSGGGAAASAERVADAMDAAEGEAADDDDDDDDALAPLRKVVLARRTTLALSGAIDALSLVSSLRARDPDAYQFALIHPSGAAFVGSTPERLFSSRDGHAASEAVAGTRPRGADEGEDAALAYQMLLSPKEHEEFAIVREEVRRALGSVADGGARGVNAELEKGVLRHVSVQHLYARLGAKLAPGKDEADVLRALHPTPAVCGHPRRAALRAIRASESFDRGLYAGPVGWVSRDAAEFAVAIRSALVSPSGVDVKLFAGVGVVAAADSAAEWRELNLKTRPLEALLAQKPSLDAAVNANAAWADVLIGELVRGGVHVFCVAPGSRSTPLALAAEKHQTARVVVCVDERSLGFYALGYGKGRGRAAAVITSSGTAVANLLPACVEAHESGAPLLLLTADRPPELRDTGANQTIDQVKIFEGFARYAVDLPPPGDGAPARVYATAAATAARHLHGDRPGPVHVNVQFRDPLGPVKSAWDPARDLRGLEGWERDAAPFVSGGASGASGGGADGDGAVGELCALVRSARRGLLVVAGGGTASDALAACEIAALLGWAVVADAASGLRVRGTELGGSSSAPRASSWSAAGGFCPGLLDGLDLALCSPEFREWFDPDVIVQINPRITSKRVQTALERAAIDRRAAWAVATNRDARVDPGHCVSLHVASDASAVAAALETLLGGGRHGDGAGGSGGGGGTYVVGNGSNIGVSSSRCYVGSDGHASCVAFREKLAAIDAAATREADAALRDIESEEGISEMAVALAVTEALPASSGLFIGNSMPIRDVDALSGLRSSARGGGGGGRGGGGGAGGPGAPVAANRGASGIDGIISTAAGYAAGLSQPVTLLIGDVSFQHDSNGLLLLRERPGQPPVTIVVVNNGGGGIFSFLPVADQIDPGAFTKLFATPPDVSRKGLCDAHRIAHAHPSTPEGLKKALRAAWSEGRHNVVEVSTSRASNLKQHRAVQARVAAAASAAL
;
A
#
# COMPACT_ATOMS: atom_id res chain seq x y z
N MET A 1 32.76 -44.94 11.76
CA MET A 1 32.82 -46.27 12.43
C MET A 1 31.87 -46.24 13.63
N ALA A 2 31.43 -47.42 14.07
CA ALA A 2 30.71 -47.79 15.32
C ALA A 2 30.40 -46.71 16.39
N ALA A 3 29.35 -46.75 17.22
CA ALA A 3 28.09 -47.52 17.42
C ALA A 3 27.76 -47.48 18.94
N GLY A 4 26.51 -47.73 19.34
CA GLY A 4 26.06 -47.80 20.75
C GLY A 4 25.09 -46.67 21.12
N MET A 5 23.76 -46.76 20.99
CA MET A 5 22.76 -47.72 21.54
C MET A 5 22.64 -47.73 23.08
N GLY A 6 21.44 -47.35 23.57
CA GLY A 6 21.01 -47.45 24.97
C GLY A 6 19.70 -46.70 25.24
N ALA A 7 18.54 -47.37 25.17
CA ALA A 7 17.20 -46.83 25.47
C ALA A 7 16.92 -46.82 27.01
N ASN A 8 15.88 -46.21 27.63
CA ASN A 8 14.45 -45.97 27.31
C ASN A 8 13.87 -44.78 28.16
N ALA A 9 12.59 -44.38 28.16
CA ALA A 9 11.58 -44.11 27.10
C ALA A 9 10.10 -44.02 27.64
N THR A 10 9.54 -42.81 27.84
CA THR A 10 8.10 -42.48 28.04
C THR A 10 7.93 -40.94 28.05
N THR A 11 6.93 -40.25 27.46
CA THR A 11 5.69 -40.64 26.75
C THR A 11 5.15 -39.49 25.86
N ASN A 12 4.24 -39.80 24.92
CA ASN A 12 3.30 -38.93 24.17
C ASN A 12 3.80 -38.04 23.01
N SER A 13 3.70 -38.55 21.78
CA SER A 13 2.87 -37.99 20.68
C SER A 13 3.12 -38.73 19.35
N ALA A 14 2.23 -38.52 18.37
CA ALA A 14 2.25 -38.89 16.94
C ALA A 14 1.15 -39.89 16.51
N LEU A 15 0.28 -39.43 15.61
CA LEU A 15 -0.62 -40.27 14.80
C LEU A 15 0.17 -40.84 13.60
N ALA A 16 -0.17 -42.07 13.20
CA ALA A 16 0.64 -42.88 12.29
C ALA A 16 0.49 -42.51 10.80
N PRO A 17 1.56 -42.62 9.99
CA PRO A 17 1.48 -42.68 8.53
C PRO A 17 1.32 -44.13 8.05
N GLY A 18 0.52 -44.37 7.00
CA GLY A 18 0.41 -45.69 6.40
C GLY A 18 -0.58 -45.79 5.23
N SER A 19 -0.12 -45.49 4.01
CA SER A 19 -0.30 -46.30 2.79
C SER A 19 0.09 -45.51 1.53
N ASP A 20 1.15 -45.97 0.88
CA ASP A 20 1.40 -46.02 -0.57
C ASP A 20 0.93 -44.84 -1.46
N PHE A 21 1.75 -43.78 -1.53
CA PHE A 21 1.96 -43.04 -2.78
C PHE A 21 3.31 -43.46 -3.37
N ASN A 22 3.27 -44.49 -4.23
CA ASN A 22 4.47 -45.03 -4.85
C ASN A 22 4.96 -44.11 -5.99
N SER A 23 6.28 -44.08 -6.17
CA SER A 23 7.03 -43.30 -7.16
C SER A 23 6.35 -43.12 -8.53
N GLY A 24 5.94 -41.89 -8.83
CA GLY A 24 5.94 -41.39 -10.21
C GLY A 24 7.35 -40.93 -10.56
N ASP A 25 7.98 -41.58 -11.54
CA ASP A 25 9.34 -41.26 -11.95
C ASP A 25 9.37 -39.94 -12.75
N TRP A 26 10.24 -39.01 -12.36
CA TRP A 26 10.33 -37.66 -12.96
C TRP A 26 11.49 -37.53 -13.97
N SER A 27 12.13 -38.64 -14.35
CA SER A 27 13.35 -38.65 -15.16
C SER A 27 13.16 -38.89 -16.67
N ASP A 28 12.01 -39.39 -17.13
CA ASP A 28 11.71 -39.60 -18.56
C ASP A 28 11.30 -38.29 -19.28
N ALA A 29 12.23 -37.34 -19.36
CA ALA A 29 12.08 -36.07 -20.07
C ALA A 29 12.99 -35.95 -21.31
N ASP A 30 13.68 -37.02 -21.69
CA ASP A 30 14.48 -37.13 -22.92
C ASP A 30 13.69 -37.90 -24.00
N ASP A 31 12.95 -37.18 -24.85
CA ASP A 31 12.69 -37.66 -26.22
C ASP A 31 12.88 -36.52 -27.23
N ILE A 32 13.65 -36.81 -28.28
CA ILE A 32 14.38 -35.83 -29.08
C ILE A 32 13.68 -35.65 -30.42
N GLY A 33 12.90 -34.57 -30.54
CA GLY A 33 12.24 -34.12 -31.77
C GLY A 33 12.75 -32.77 -32.25
N SER A 34 14.01 -32.70 -32.70
CA SER A 34 14.61 -31.43 -33.15
C SER A 34 14.04 -30.92 -34.47
N ILE A 35 13.39 -29.75 -34.46
CA ILE A 35 13.25 -28.88 -35.64
C ILE A 35 13.61 -27.46 -35.21
N GLY A 36 14.69 -26.92 -35.77
CA GLY A 36 15.20 -25.60 -35.41
C GLY A 36 14.37 -24.46 -36.01
N LEU A 37 14.21 -23.38 -35.25
CA LEU A 37 13.57 -22.15 -35.72
C LEU A 37 14.51 -20.95 -35.56
N GLY A 38 15.16 -20.58 -36.66
CA GLY A 38 15.51 -19.19 -36.90
C GLY A 38 14.22 -18.42 -37.22
N TRP A 39 14.05 -17.24 -36.63
CA TRP A 39 12.81 -16.48 -36.78
C TRP A 39 12.68 -15.88 -38.19
N GLY A 40 11.78 -16.44 -38.99
CA GLY A 40 11.29 -15.89 -40.24
C GLY A 40 9.78 -16.09 -40.33
N ALA A 41 9.03 -14.99 -40.49
CA ALA A 41 7.59 -15.07 -40.71
C ALA A 41 7.32 -15.49 -42.17
N THR A 42 7.17 -16.79 -42.40
CA THR A 42 6.65 -17.38 -43.64
C THR A 42 5.62 -18.45 -43.30
N ASP A 43 4.69 -18.70 -44.23
CA ASP A 43 3.41 -19.36 -43.99
C ASP A 43 3.44 -20.66 -43.17
N VAL A 44 2.40 -20.82 -42.35
CA VAL A 44 2.13 -22.01 -41.54
C VAL A 44 2.01 -23.25 -42.43
N ASP A 45 2.83 -24.27 -42.19
CA ASP A 45 2.60 -25.61 -42.76
C ASP A 45 1.25 -26.14 -42.23
N PRO A 46 0.23 -26.36 -43.08
CA PRO A 46 -1.12 -26.70 -42.61
C PRO A 46 -1.23 -28.07 -41.93
N LYS A 47 -0.17 -28.88 -41.89
CA LYS A 47 -0.26 -30.31 -41.54
C LYS A 47 0.09 -30.68 -40.09
N SER A 48 0.41 -29.72 -39.22
CA SER A 48 0.66 -29.98 -37.78
C SER A 48 -0.18 -29.14 -36.80
N GLY A 49 -1.00 -28.20 -37.28
CA GLY A 49 -1.72 -27.22 -36.44
C GLY A 49 -3.03 -27.66 -35.77
N GLY A 50 -3.44 -28.94 -35.87
CA GLY A 50 -4.83 -29.37 -35.61
C GLY A 50 -5.27 -29.58 -34.15
N GLY A 51 -4.42 -29.31 -33.14
CA GLY A 51 -4.62 -29.82 -31.77
C GLY A 51 -5.90 -29.35 -31.04
N ALA A 52 -5.99 -28.07 -30.71
CA ALA A 52 -7.07 -27.54 -29.87
C ALA A 52 -8.29 -27.05 -30.66
N ALA A 53 -8.09 -26.40 -31.82
CA ALA A 53 -9.18 -25.83 -32.61
C ALA A 53 -10.14 -26.92 -33.14
N ALA A 54 -9.62 -27.98 -33.75
CA ALA A 54 -10.43 -29.11 -34.20
C ALA A 54 -11.00 -29.95 -33.04
N SER A 55 -10.46 -29.81 -31.82
CA SER A 55 -11.04 -30.44 -30.62
C SER A 55 -12.17 -29.61 -30.02
N ALA A 56 -12.09 -28.27 -30.09
CA ALA A 56 -13.21 -27.39 -29.73
C ALA A 56 -14.39 -27.59 -30.69
N GLU A 57 -14.13 -27.64 -32.00
CA GLU A 57 -15.14 -27.88 -33.04
C GLU A 57 -15.84 -29.24 -32.85
N ARG A 58 -15.08 -30.34 -32.71
CA ARG A 58 -15.64 -31.67 -32.43
C ARG A 58 -16.44 -31.77 -31.12
N VAL A 59 -16.14 -30.95 -30.11
CA VAL A 59 -16.89 -30.95 -28.85
C VAL A 59 -18.14 -30.08 -28.96
N ALA A 60 -18.08 -28.94 -29.65
CA ALA A 60 -19.26 -28.14 -29.97
C ALA A 60 -20.26 -28.95 -30.82
N ASP A 61 -19.81 -29.59 -31.90
CA ASP A 61 -20.64 -30.49 -32.73
C ASP A 61 -21.31 -31.61 -31.91
N ALA A 62 -20.60 -32.16 -30.91
CA ALA A 62 -21.12 -33.21 -30.04
C ALA A 62 -22.10 -32.69 -28.96
N MET A 63 -22.06 -31.39 -28.66
CA MET A 63 -23.01 -30.72 -27.76
C MET A 63 -24.30 -30.39 -28.54
N ASP A 64 -24.19 -29.81 -29.73
CA ASP A 64 -25.32 -29.58 -30.66
C ASP A 64 -26.07 -30.89 -30.98
N ALA A 65 -25.33 -31.97 -31.23
CA ALA A 65 -25.93 -33.29 -31.50
C ALA A 65 -26.67 -33.89 -30.28
N ALA A 66 -26.38 -33.44 -29.06
CA ALA A 66 -27.03 -33.90 -27.83
C ALA A 66 -28.25 -33.06 -27.42
N GLU A 67 -28.33 -31.79 -27.84
CA GLU A 67 -29.51 -30.95 -27.60
C GLU A 67 -30.77 -31.41 -28.37
N GLY A 68 -30.62 -32.33 -29.34
CA GLY A 68 -31.73 -32.93 -30.08
C GLY A 68 -32.58 -33.94 -29.31
N GLU A 69 -32.14 -34.42 -28.12
CA GLU A 69 -32.85 -35.40 -27.28
C GLU A 69 -32.91 -34.96 -25.81
N ALA A 70 -33.51 -33.79 -25.53
CA ALA A 70 -33.86 -33.38 -24.17
C ALA A 70 -35.33 -33.72 -23.85
N ALA A 71 -35.54 -34.61 -22.88
CA ALA A 71 -36.84 -34.81 -22.23
C ALA A 71 -36.88 -33.99 -20.94
N ASP A 72 -38.02 -33.34 -20.67
CA ASP A 72 -38.28 -32.67 -19.39
C ASP A 72 -38.44 -33.73 -18.28
N ASP A 73 -37.47 -33.83 -17.37
CA ASP A 73 -37.62 -34.47 -16.06
C ASP A 73 -36.90 -33.61 -15.00
N ASP A 74 -37.68 -32.92 -14.16
CA ASP A 74 -37.22 -32.22 -12.96
C ASP A 74 -37.01 -33.24 -11.82
N ASP A 75 -35.78 -33.70 -11.60
CA ASP A 75 -35.41 -34.37 -10.33
C ASP A 75 -33.96 -34.06 -9.89
N ASP A 76 -33.82 -33.56 -8.66
CA ASP A 76 -32.56 -33.16 -8.04
C ASP A 76 -31.75 -34.39 -7.57
N ASP A 77 -30.78 -34.88 -8.36
CA ASP A 77 -29.40 -35.19 -7.89
C ASP A 77 -28.41 -35.78 -8.95
N ASP A 78 -28.84 -36.21 -10.15
CA ASP A 78 -27.98 -37.04 -11.02
C ASP A 78 -27.11 -36.28 -12.07
N ASP A 79 -26.06 -35.59 -11.60
CA ASP A 79 -24.98 -34.97 -12.41
C ASP A 79 -24.21 -35.97 -13.31
N ALA A 80 -24.57 -37.27 -13.32
CA ALA A 80 -23.94 -38.28 -14.16
C ALA A 80 -24.43 -38.25 -15.63
N LEU A 81 -25.72 -37.93 -15.85
CA LEU A 81 -26.44 -38.12 -17.12
C LEU A 81 -26.77 -36.82 -17.87
N ALA A 82 -26.74 -35.65 -17.21
CA ALA A 82 -27.06 -34.37 -17.85
C ALA A 82 -26.11 -34.04 -19.03
N PRO A 83 -26.63 -33.51 -20.15
CA PRO A 83 -25.83 -33.21 -21.34
C PRO A 83 -24.81 -32.09 -21.08
N LEU A 84 -23.67 -32.16 -21.78
CA LEU A 84 -22.59 -31.18 -21.66
C LEU A 84 -23.04 -29.82 -22.21
N ARG A 85 -23.01 -28.77 -21.38
CA ARG A 85 -23.40 -27.39 -21.78
C ARG A 85 -22.21 -26.44 -21.92
N LYS A 86 -21.11 -26.72 -21.23
CA LYS A 86 -19.85 -25.98 -21.31
C LYS A 86 -18.69 -26.92 -21.01
N VAL A 87 -17.60 -26.83 -21.76
CA VAL A 87 -16.29 -27.37 -21.37
C VAL A 87 -15.24 -26.26 -21.42
N VAL A 88 -14.18 -26.36 -20.63
CA VAL A 88 -13.04 -25.45 -20.72
C VAL A 88 -11.82 -26.26 -21.15
N LEU A 89 -11.37 -26.06 -22.39
CA LEU A 89 -10.21 -26.76 -22.96
C LEU A 89 -8.93 -25.93 -22.77
N ALA A 90 -7.83 -26.62 -22.49
CA ALA A 90 -6.52 -26.05 -22.21
C ALA A 90 -5.56 -26.17 -23.40
N ARG A 91 -4.71 -25.15 -23.56
CA ARG A 91 -3.55 -25.14 -24.46
C ARG A 91 -2.27 -25.08 -23.64
N ARG A 92 -1.31 -25.94 -24.00
CA ARG A 92 0.09 -25.85 -23.57
C ARG A 92 0.97 -25.38 -24.73
N THR A 93 1.68 -24.28 -24.55
CA THR A 93 2.69 -23.77 -25.50
C THR A 93 4.09 -23.96 -24.90
N THR A 94 4.99 -24.67 -25.58
CA THR A 94 6.39 -24.80 -25.16
C THR A 94 7.23 -23.73 -25.84
N LEU A 95 8.04 -23.02 -25.06
CA LEU A 95 9.00 -22.01 -25.51
C LEU A 95 10.41 -22.44 -25.08
N ALA A 96 11.36 -22.38 -26.01
CA ALA A 96 12.79 -22.45 -25.72
C ALA A 96 13.37 -21.03 -25.83
N LEU A 97 13.90 -20.52 -24.71
CA LEU A 97 14.44 -19.16 -24.63
C LEU A 97 15.93 -19.13 -25.01
N SER A 98 16.44 -17.95 -25.35
CA SER A 98 17.88 -17.76 -25.64
C SER A 98 18.76 -17.62 -24.38
N GLY A 99 18.14 -17.62 -23.20
CA GLY A 99 18.80 -17.40 -21.91
C GLY A 99 17.85 -17.78 -20.77
N ALA A 100 18.43 -18.11 -19.63
CA ALA A 100 17.69 -18.52 -18.44
C ALA A 100 16.89 -17.35 -17.85
N ILE A 101 15.62 -17.60 -17.51
CA ILE A 101 14.80 -16.69 -16.72
C ILE A 101 14.77 -17.08 -15.24
N ASP A 102 14.75 -16.08 -14.36
CA ASP A 102 14.40 -16.27 -12.95
C ASP A 102 12.87 -16.20 -12.77
N ALA A 103 12.30 -17.21 -12.11
CA ALA A 103 10.87 -17.34 -11.91
C ALA A 103 10.30 -16.26 -10.96
N LEU A 104 11.07 -15.82 -9.96
CA LEU A 104 10.64 -14.76 -9.03
C LEU A 104 10.65 -13.38 -9.71
N SER A 105 11.61 -13.14 -10.60
CA SER A 105 11.67 -11.96 -11.46
C SER A 105 10.49 -11.92 -12.44
N LEU A 106 10.14 -13.06 -13.06
CA LEU A 106 8.95 -13.16 -13.91
C LEU A 106 7.65 -12.84 -13.14
N VAL A 107 7.50 -13.37 -11.92
CA VAL A 107 6.35 -13.09 -11.04
C VAL A 107 6.32 -11.64 -10.59
N SER A 108 7.48 -11.04 -10.30
CA SER A 108 7.59 -9.62 -9.95
C SER A 108 7.15 -8.72 -11.11
N SER A 109 7.53 -9.07 -12.35
CA SER A 109 7.07 -8.39 -13.57
C SER A 109 5.57 -8.55 -13.81
N LEU A 110 5.02 -9.77 -13.63
CA LEU A 110 3.57 -10.00 -13.71
C LEU A 110 2.81 -9.13 -12.69
N ARG A 111 3.27 -9.09 -11.44
CA ARG A 111 2.66 -8.27 -10.37
C ARG A 111 2.78 -6.77 -10.61
N ALA A 112 3.89 -6.30 -11.18
CA ALA A 112 4.04 -4.90 -11.51
C ALA A 112 3.12 -4.46 -12.66
N ARG A 113 2.93 -5.36 -13.63
CA ARG A 113 2.13 -5.12 -14.84
C ARG A 113 0.63 -5.25 -14.62
N ASP A 114 0.19 -6.31 -13.94
CA ASP A 114 -1.22 -6.60 -13.64
C ASP A 114 -1.41 -6.78 -12.11
N PRO A 115 -1.23 -5.71 -11.30
CA PRO A 115 -1.31 -5.78 -9.84
C PRO A 115 -2.71 -6.16 -9.33
N ASP A 116 -3.69 -6.13 -10.23
CA ASP A 116 -5.09 -6.44 -10.02
C ASP A 116 -5.42 -7.93 -10.31
N ALA A 117 -4.41 -8.73 -10.65
CA ALA A 117 -4.48 -10.19 -10.72
C ALA A 117 -3.77 -10.82 -9.49
N TYR A 118 -4.16 -12.05 -9.13
CA TYR A 118 -3.49 -12.81 -8.08
C TYR A 118 -2.25 -13.49 -8.66
N GLN A 119 -1.04 -13.08 -8.24
CA GLN A 119 0.20 -13.75 -8.62
C GLN A 119 0.59 -14.85 -7.64
N PHE A 120 1.17 -15.93 -8.17
CA PHE A 120 1.68 -17.04 -7.37
C PHE A 120 3.01 -17.56 -7.92
N ALA A 121 3.79 -18.18 -7.03
CA ALA A 121 5.01 -18.90 -7.35
C ALA A 121 5.12 -20.16 -6.47
N LEU A 122 5.25 -21.32 -7.10
CA LEU A 122 5.53 -22.60 -6.46
C LEU A 122 6.89 -23.09 -6.97
N ILE A 123 7.93 -22.98 -6.15
CA ILE A 123 9.30 -23.35 -6.50
C ILE A 123 9.62 -24.70 -5.86
N HIS A 124 9.94 -25.69 -6.69
CA HIS A 124 10.36 -27.01 -6.25
C HIS A 124 11.85 -26.99 -5.86
N PRO A 125 12.31 -27.80 -4.88
CA PRO A 125 13.73 -27.87 -4.50
C PRO A 125 14.72 -28.21 -5.62
N SER A 126 14.26 -28.72 -6.77
CA SER A 126 15.10 -28.93 -7.96
C SER A 126 15.33 -27.67 -8.79
N GLY A 127 14.72 -26.53 -8.44
CA GLY A 127 14.78 -25.28 -9.20
C GLY A 127 13.67 -25.09 -10.25
N ALA A 128 12.89 -26.14 -10.55
CA ALA A 128 11.68 -25.99 -11.37
C ALA A 128 10.65 -25.11 -10.65
N ALA A 129 9.97 -24.22 -11.38
CA ALA A 129 9.02 -23.27 -10.80
C ALA A 129 7.72 -23.18 -11.61
N PHE A 130 6.58 -23.29 -10.92
CA PHE A 130 5.27 -23.03 -11.51
C PHE A 130 4.75 -21.67 -11.03
N VAL A 131 4.53 -20.76 -11.97
CA VAL A 131 4.21 -19.35 -11.69
C VAL A 131 3.00 -18.90 -12.50
N GLY A 132 2.29 -17.86 -12.07
CA GLY A 132 1.17 -17.33 -12.84
C GLY A 132 0.63 -16.01 -12.34
N SER A 133 -0.30 -15.46 -13.12
CA SER A 133 -1.02 -14.21 -12.82
C SER A 133 -2.48 -14.40 -13.19
N THR A 134 -3.28 -14.89 -12.24
CA THR A 134 -4.66 -15.30 -12.48
C THR A 134 -5.64 -14.17 -12.15
N PRO A 135 -6.65 -13.92 -13.02
CA PRO A 135 -7.73 -12.97 -12.73
C PRO A 135 -8.79 -13.55 -11.78
N GLU A 136 -8.71 -14.86 -11.47
CA GLU A 136 -9.79 -15.60 -10.84
C GLU A 136 -9.41 -16.01 -9.41
N ARG A 137 -9.87 -15.23 -8.44
CA ARG A 137 -9.87 -15.62 -7.04
C ARG A 137 -11.03 -16.59 -6.80
N LEU A 138 -10.70 -17.84 -6.50
CA LEU A 138 -11.67 -18.89 -6.22
C LEU A 138 -12.49 -18.54 -4.97
N PHE A 139 -11.82 -18.16 -3.87
CA PHE A 139 -12.46 -17.51 -2.74
C PHE A 139 -11.46 -16.79 -1.82
N SER A 140 -11.95 -15.83 -1.05
CA SER A 140 -11.33 -15.39 0.20
C SER A 140 -12.28 -15.70 1.37
N SER A 141 -11.71 -15.99 2.54
CA SER A 141 -12.45 -16.17 3.80
C SER A 141 -11.78 -15.36 4.90
N ARG A 142 -12.58 -14.74 5.78
CA ARG A 142 -12.14 -14.06 7.00
C ARG A 142 -13.29 -14.02 8.00
N ASP A 143 -12.99 -14.21 9.28
CA ASP A 143 -13.96 -14.06 10.38
C ASP A 143 -15.29 -14.81 10.14
N GLY A 144 -15.21 -16.03 9.61
CA GLY A 144 -16.36 -16.89 9.30
C GLY A 144 -17.24 -16.42 8.13
N HIS A 145 -16.75 -15.52 7.28
CA HIS A 145 -17.40 -15.10 6.04
C HIS A 145 -16.51 -15.46 4.85
N ALA A 146 -17.10 -15.99 3.79
CA ALA A 146 -16.43 -16.31 2.54
C ALA A 146 -17.01 -15.52 1.37
N ALA A 147 -16.15 -15.05 0.46
CA ALA A 147 -16.53 -14.43 -0.80
C ALA A 147 -15.85 -15.12 -1.97
N SER A 148 -16.60 -15.38 -3.05
CA SER A 148 -16.14 -16.02 -4.27
C SER A 148 -16.47 -15.15 -5.48
N GLU A 149 -15.67 -15.28 -6.54
CA GLU A 149 -15.77 -14.46 -7.74
C GLU A 149 -16.14 -15.31 -8.95
N ALA A 150 -17.15 -14.87 -9.70
CA ALA A 150 -17.50 -15.45 -10.98
C ALA A 150 -16.89 -14.59 -12.08
N VAL A 151 -15.92 -15.15 -12.81
CA VAL A 151 -15.24 -14.51 -13.94
C VAL A 151 -15.52 -15.31 -15.21
N ALA A 152 -16.12 -14.69 -16.23
CA ALA A 152 -16.38 -15.35 -17.51
C ALA A 152 -16.47 -14.34 -18.66
N GLY A 153 -16.35 -14.85 -19.88
CA GLY A 153 -16.28 -14.06 -21.10
C GLY A 153 -14.98 -13.25 -21.22
N THR A 154 -14.44 -13.12 -22.43
CA THR A 154 -13.17 -12.39 -22.63
C THR A 154 -13.26 -11.47 -23.83
N ARG A 155 -12.98 -10.18 -23.64
CA ARG A 155 -12.73 -9.25 -24.74
C ARG A 155 -11.37 -8.59 -24.63
N PRO A 156 -10.75 -8.18 -25.76
CA PRO A 156 -9.59 -7.29 -25.72
C PRO A 156 -9.96 -5.94 -25.11
N ARG A 157 -8.93 -5.21 -24.68
CA ARG A 157 -9.03 -3.77 -24.40
C ARG A 157 -9.02 -2.98 -25.72
N GLY A 158 -9.68 -1.82 -25.74
CA GLY A 158 -9.64 -0.89 -26.87
C GLY A 158 -8.32 -0.12 -26.97
N ALA A 159 -8.05 0.46 -28.13
CA ALA A 159 -6.88 1.33 -28.35
C ALA A 159 -7.04 2.71 -27.69
N ASP A 160 -8.27 3.12 -27.39
CA ASP A 160 -8.62 4.33 -26.62
C ASP A 160 -9.80 4.08 -25.66
N GLU A 161 -10.10 5.04 -24.77
CA GLU A 161 -11.20 4.90 -23.79
C GLU A 161 -12.59 4.72 -24.43
N GLY A 162 -12.82 5.26 -25.63
CA GLY A 162 -14.08 5.16 -26.36
C GLY A 162 -14.28 3.77 -26.98
N GLU A 163 -13.25 3.24 -27.64
CA GLU A 163 -13.24 1.87 -28.14
C GLU A 163 -13.30 0.86 -26.98
N ASP A 164 -12.57 1.09 -25.87
CA ASP A 164 -12.58 0.21 -24.71
C ASP A 164 -13.96 0.15 -24.05
N ALA A 165 -14.63 1.30 -23.93
CA ALA A 165 -16.01 1.38 -23.46
C ALA A 165 -17.00 0.70 -24.43
N ALA A 166 -16.81 0.85 -25.75
CA ALA A 166 -17.64 0.18 -26.76
C ALA A 166 -17.48 -1.35 -26.70
N LEU A 167 -16.26 -1.86 -26.57
CA LEU A 167 -15.98 -3.29 -26.40
C LEU A 167 -16.57 -3.83 -25.10
N ALA A 168 -16.45 -3.09 -23.99
CA ALA A 168 -17.09 -3.43 -22.71
C ALA A 168 -18.62 -3.50 -22.83
N TYR A 169 -19.23 -2.54 -23.54
CA TYR A 169 -20.68 -2.47 -23.74
C TYR A 169 -21.19 -3.62 -24.62
N GLN A 170 -20.46 -3.95 -25.70
CA GLN A 170 -20.76 -5.12 -26.53
C GLN A 170 -20.62 -6.44 -25.75
N MET A 171 -19.67 -6.56 -24.81
CA MET A 171 -19.56 -7.73 -23.94
C MET A 171 -20.75 -7.85 -22.99
N LEU A 172 -21.20 -6.74 -22.39
CA LEU A 172 -22.36 -6.71 -21.48
C LEU A 172 -23.67 -7.13 -22.17
N LEU A 173 -23.82 -6.82 -23.46
CA LEU A 173 -24.99 -7.12 -24.28
C LEU A 173 -24.92 -8.43 -25.09
N SER A 174 -23.77 -9.09 -25.16
CA SER A 174 -23.60 -10.32 -25.95
C SER A 174 -24.37 -11.50 -25.33
N PRO A 175 -25.27 -12.18 -26.07
CA PRO A 175 -26.00 -13.33 -25.54
C PRO A 175 -25.08 -14.49 -25.11
N LYS A 176 -24.09 -14.85 -25.94
CA LYS A 176 -23.08 -15.90 -25.64
C LYS A 176 -22.36 -15.63 -24.32
N GLU A 177 -21.82 -14.41 -24.18
CA GLU A 177 -21.07 -14.01 -22.99
C GLU A 177 -21.98 -13.98 -21.75
N HIS A 178 -23.23 -13.57 -21.93
CA HIS A 178 -24.19 -13.55 -20.84
C HIS A 178 -24.56 -14.96 -20.37
N GLU A 179 -24.76 -15.92 -21.28
CA GLU A 179 -25.02 -17.32 -20.93
C GLU A 179 -23.81 -17.96 -20.25
N GLU A 180 -22.61 -17.81 -20.82
CA GLU A 180 -21.39 -18.38 -20.22
C GLU A 180 -21.17 -17.83 -18.79
N PHE A 181 -21.37 -16.53 -18.61
CA PHE A 181 -21.28 -15.87 -17.32
C PHE A 181 -22.39 -16.28 -16.34
N ALA A 182 -23.62 -16.47 -16.82
CA ALA A 182 -24.73 -16.93 -15.98
C ALA A 182 -24.44 -18.33 -15.43
N ILE A 183 -23.95 -19.27 -16.26
CA ILE A 183 -23.58 -20.62 -15.83
C ILE A 183 -22.52 -20.57 -14.72
N VAL A 184 -21.46 -19.77 -14.88
CA VAL A 184 -20.42 -19.63 -13.84
C VAL A 184 -20.99 -18.99 -12.57
N ARG A 185 -21.77 -17.90 -12.68
CA ARG A 185 -22.32 -17.18 -11.52
C ARG A 185 -23.31 -18.01 -10.72
N GLU A 186 -24.26 -18.69 -11.37
CA GLU A 186 -25.27 -19.49 -10.67
C GLU A 186 -24.65 -20.73 -9.99
N GLU A 187 -23.65 -21.36 -10.61
CA GLU A 187 -22.96 -22.50 -9.99
C GLU A 187 -22.10 -22.06 -8.80
N VAL A 188 -21.40 -20.92 -8.88
CA VAL A 188 -20.70 -20.34 -7.71
C VAL A 188 -21.70 -20.00 -6.59
N ARG A 189 -22.87 -19.46 -6.93
CA ARG A 189 -23.96 -19.20 -5.97
C ARG A 189 -24.48 -20.50 -5.33
N ARG A 190 -24.70 -21.56 -6.11
CA ARG A 190 -25.11 -22.90 -5.63
C ARG A 190 -24.05 -23.51 -4.71
N ALA A 191 -22.78 -23.47 -5.11
CA ALA A 191 -21.65 -23.98 -4.35
C ALA A 191 -21.47 -23.25 -3.01
N LEU A 192 -21.46 -21.91 -2.99
CA LEU A 192 -21.48 -21.13 -1.75
C LEU A 192 -22.72 -21.44 -0.89
N GLY A 193 -23.89 -21.61 -1.53
CA GLY A 193 -25.14 -21.96 -0.86
C GLY A 193 -25.08 -23.29 -0.09
N SER A 194 -24.21 -24.23 -0.47
CA SER A 194 -23.99 -25.51 0.24
C SER A 194 -23.20 -25.39 1.55
N VAL A 195 -22.51 -24.26 1.75
CA VAL A 195 -21.67 -23.98 2.93
C VAL A 195 -22.14 -22.74 3.72
N ALA A 196 -23.14 -22.02 3.21
CA ALA A 196 -23.67 -20.79 3.79
C ALA A 196 -24.66 -21.02 4.96
N ASP A 197 -24.58 -20.15 5.97
CA ASP A 197 -25.58 -20.00 7.03
C ASP A 197 -26.90 -19.53 6.41
N GLY A 198 -27.97 -20.35 6.50
CA GLY A 198 -29.22 -20.12 5.78
C GLY A 198 -29.27 -20.67 4.34
N GLY A 199 -28.25 -21.42 3.91
CA GLY A 199 -28.20 -22.09 2.60
C GLY A 199 -28.14 -21.09 1.44
N ALA A 200 -28.79 -21.41 0.31
CA ALA A 200 -28.86 -20.52 -0.86
C ALA A 200 -29.43 -19.10 -0.55
N ARG A 201 -30.27 -18.96 0.49
CA ARG A 201 -30.79 -17.66 0.96
C ARG A 201 -29.79 -16.85 1.79
N GLY A 202 -28.67 -17.45 2.21
CA GLY A 202 -27.57 -16.80 2.91
C GLY A 202 -26.49 -16.19 1.99
N VAL A 203 -26.56 -16.47 0.68
CA VAL A 203 -25.62 -15.94 -0.30
C VAL A 203 -26.13 -14.60 -0.84
N ASN A 204 -25.35 -13.54 -0.65
CA ASN A 204 -25.64 -12.20 -1.14
C ASN A 204 -24.71 -11.86 -2.31
N ALA A 205 -25.22 -11.17 -3.32
CA ALA A 205 -24.37 -10.58 -4.36
C ALA A 205 -23.88 -9.20 -3.94
N GLU A 206 -22.56 -9.08 -3.76
CA GLU A 206 -21.89 -7.78 -3.64
C GLU A 206 -21.91 -7.04 -4.99
N LEU A 207 -21.85 -7.81 -6.09
CA LEU A 207 -22.02 -7.33 -7.46
C LEU A 207 -22.61 -8.45 -8.35
N GLU A 208 -23.75 -8.19 -8.99
CA GLU A 208 -24.46 -9.19 -9.83
C GLU A 208 -23.92 -9.34 -11.26
N LYS A 209 -23.41 -8.25 -11.85
CA LYS A 209 -22.76 -8.21 -13.18
C LYS A 209 -22.01 -6.88 -13.34
N GLY A 210 -20.70 -6.94 -13.57
CA GLY A 210 -19.84 -5.80 -13.90
C GLY A 210 -18.78 -6.16 -14.93
N VAL A 211 -17.82 -5.26 -15.14
CA VAL A 211 -16.70 -5.46 -16.09
C VAL A 211 -15.37 -5.35 -15.34
N LEU A 212 -14.68 -6.47 -15.21
CA LEU A 212 -13.34 -6.60 -14.67
C LEU A 212 -12.32 -6.30 -15.79
N ARG A 213 -11.41 -5.34 -15.59
CA ARG A 213 -10.41 -4.94 -16.60
C ARG A 213 -9.01 -5.30 -16.15
N HIS A 214 -8.29 -6.00 -17.01
CA HIS A 214 -6.84 -6.21 -16.92
C HIS A 214 -6.14 -5.43 -18.05
N VAL A 215 -4.81 -5.57 -18.10
CA VAL A 215 -3.92 -4.89 -19.05
C VAL A 215 -4.28 -5.17 -20.51
N SER A 216 -4.54 -6.43 -20.87
CA SER A 216 -4.79 -6.85 -22.26
C SER A 216 -6.22 -7.31 -22.54
N VAL A 217 -7.01 -7.59 -21.50
CA VAL A 217 -8.35 -8.18 -21.60
C VAL A 217 -9.32 -7.61 -20.57
N GLN A 218 -10.61 -7.80 -20.79
CA GLN A 218 -11.69 -7.51 -19.87
C GLN A 218 -12.71 -8.66 -19.83
N HIS A 219 -13.35 -8.84 -18.68
CA HIS A 219 -14.25 -9.96 -18.37
C HIS A 219 -15.57 -9.48 -17.78
N LEU A 220 -16.61 -10.29 -17.89
CA LEU A 220 -17.78 -10.17 -17.02
C LEU A 220 -17.41 -10.68 -15.62
N TYR A 221 -17.86 -9.95 -14.61
CA TYR A 221 -17.48 -10.19 -13.21
C TYR A 221 -18.69 -10.08 -12.28
N ALA A 222 -18.82 -11.02 -11.35
CA ALA A 222 -19.71 -10.94 -10.20
C ALA A 222 -18.95 -11.39 -8.95
N ARG A 223 -19.39 -10.88 -7.80
CA ARG A 223 -18.85 -11.24 -6.50
C ARG A 223 -19.97 -11.61 -5.54
N LEU A 224 -19.85 -12.79 -4.96
CA LEU A 224 -20.87 -13.44 -4.15
C LEU A 224 -20.29 -13.72 -2.76
N GLY A 225 -20.96 -13.26 -1.71
CA GLY A 225 -20.52 -13.37 -0.32
C GLY A 225 -21.53 -14.12 0.54
N ALA A 226 -21.05 -14.94 1.47
CA ALA A 226 -21.87 -15.67 2.43
C ALA A 226 -21.16 -15.78 3.79
N LYS A 227 -21.94 -15.79 4.86
CA LYS A 227 -21.46 -16.23 6.17
C LYS A 227 -21.44 -17.76 6.19
N LEU A 228 -20.39 -18.38 6.70
CA LEU A 228 -20.28 -19.84 6.79
C LEU A 228 -21.22 -20.41 7.86
N ALA A 229 -21.84 -21.55 7.55
CA ALA A 229 -22.71 -22.27 8.48
C ALA A 229 -21.89 -22.82 9.67
N PRO A 230 -22.50 -23.01 10.86
CA PRO A 230 -21.81 -23.57 12.03
C PRO A 230 -21.15 -24.93 11.73
N GLY A 231 -19.84 -25.02 11.95
CA GLY A 231 -19.05 -26.22 11.68
C GLY A 231 -18.53 -26.37 10.24
N LYS A 232 -18.79 -25.40 9.36
CA LYS A 232 -18.13 -25.28 8.05
C LYS A 232 -16.80 -24.53 8.17
N ASP A 233 -15.83 -24.96 7.37
CA ASP A 233 -14.48 -24.39 7.29
C ASP A 233 -14.09 -24.06 5.84
N GLU A 234 -12.91 -23.49 5.65
CA GLU A 234 -12.36 -23.13 4.34
C GLU A 234 -12.07 -24.35 3.45
N ALA A 235 -11.90 -25.54 4.02
CA ALA A 235 -11.73 -26.76 3.24
C ALA A 235 -13.07 -27.24 2.64
N ASP A 236 -14.19 -27.04 3.34
CA ASP A 236 -15.53 -27.23 2.78
C ASP A 236 -15.82 -26.23 1.65
N VAL A 237 -15.47 -24.95 1.82
CA VAL A 237 -15.59 -23.93 0.78
C VAL A 237 -14.79 -24.33 -0.47
N LEU A 238 -13.54 -24.77 -0.29
CA LEU A 238 -12.68 -25.21 -1.38
C LEU A 238 -13.24 -26.43 -2.12
N ARG A 239 -13.77 -27.44 -1.41
CA ARG A 239 -14.41 -28.62 -2.03
C ARG A 239 -15.68 -28.28 -2.81
N ALA A 240 -16.48 -27.35 -2.32
CA ALA A 240 -17.68 -26.90 -3.03
C ALA A 240 -17.32 -26.20 -4.35
N LEU A 241 -16.39 -25.25 -4.30
CA LEU A 241 -16.06 -24.38 -5.43
C LEU A 241 -15.13 -25.01 -6.48
N HIS A 242 -14.28 -25.97 -6.12
CA HIS A 242 -13.30 -26.56 -7.04
C HIS A 242 -13.70 -27.97 -7.54
N PRO A 243 -13.57 -28.28 -8.84
CA PRO A 243 -13.24 -27.38 -9.95
C PRO A 243 -14.43 -26.47 -10.33
N THR A 244 -14.13 -25.19 -10.55
CA THR A 244 -15.07 -24.15 -10.99
C THR A 244 -15.40 -24.30 -12.48
N PRO A 245 -16.65 -23.99 -12.92
CA PRO A 245 -17.02 -24.02 -14.34
C PRO A 245 -16.23 -23.08 -15.24
N ALA A 246 -15.45 -22.15 -14.68
CA ALA A 246 -14.50 -21.33 -15.42
C ALA A 246 -13.23 -22.09 -15.86
N VAL A 247 -12.94 -23.27 -15.28
CA VAL A 247 -11.76 -24.09 -15.63
C VAL A 247 -12.02 -25.55 -15.97
N CYS A 248 -13.19 -26.11 -15.61
CA CYS A 248 -13.65 -27.40 -16.11
C CYS A 248 -14.80 -27.29 -17.11
N GLY A 249 -15.87 -26.58 -16.74
CA GLY A 249 -17.12 -26.51 -17.50
C GLY A 249 -18.33 -26.97 -16.67
N HIS A 250 -19.44 -27.25 -17.33
CA HIS A 250 -20.71 -27.62 -16.71
C HIS A 250 -21.55 -28.50 -17.66
N PRO A 251 -22.25 -29.56 -17.17
CA PRO A 251 -22.22 -30.11 -15.82
C PRO A 251 -20.85 -30.72 -15.46
N ARG A 252 -20.51 -30.75 -14.16
CA ARG A 252 -19.11 -30.90 -13.70
C ARG A 252 -18.50 -32.24 -14.13
N ARG A 253 -19.25 -33.35 -13.98
CA ARG A 253 -18.78 -34.69 -14.34
C ARG A 253 -18.67 -34.89 -15.85
N ALA A 254 -19.61 -34.35 -16.63
CA ALA A 254 -19.57 -34.40 -18.09
C ALA A 254 -18.34 -33.65 -18.64
N ALA A 255 -18.10 -32.43 -18.16
CA ALA A 255 -16.97 -31.61 -18.60
C ALA A 255 -15.60 -32.25 -18.28
N LEU A 256 -15.45 -32.87 -17.10
CA LEU A 256 -14.23 -33.61 -16.75
C LEU A 256 -13.99 -34.84 -17.64
N ARG A 257 -15.04 -35.53 -18.12
CA ARG A 257 -14.91 -36.61 -19.12
C ARG A 257 -14.45 -36.05 -20.47
N ALA A 258 -15.04 -34.96 -20.94
CA ALA A 258 -14.70 -34.32 -22.20
C ALA A 258 -13.24 -33.83 -22.23
N ILE A 259 -12.76 -33.18 -21.16
CA ILE A 259 -11.35 -32.76 -21.01
C ILE A 259 -10.40 -33.95 -21.15
N ARG A 260 -10.65 -35.05 -20.42
CA ARG A 260 -9.81 -36.26 -20.45
C ARG A 260 -9.81 -36.98 -21.81
N ALA A 261 -10.85 -36.82 -22.61
CA ALA A 261 -10.94 -37.37 -23.96
C ALA A 261 -10.30 -36.47 -25.03
N SER A 262 -10.24 -35.15 -24.79
CA SER A 262 -9.85 -34.14 -25.79
C SER A 262 -8.41 -33.64 -25.65
N GLU A 263 -7.85 -33.64 -24.44
CA GLU A 263 -6.52 -33.09 -24.18
C GLU A 263 -5.41 -34.14 -24.30
N SER A 264 -4.37 -33.82 -25.07
CA SER A 264 -3.21 -34.67 -25.30
C SER A 264 -2.08 -34.51 -24.26
N PHE A 265 -2.35 -33.85 -23.14
CA PHE A 265 -1.38 -33.60 -22.09
C PHE A 265 -2.03 -33.57 -20.70
N ASP A 266 -1.28 -33.95 -19.67
CA ASP A 266 -1.67 -33.72 -18.28
C ASP A 266 -1.52 -32.23 -17.92
N ARG A 267 -2.58 -31.66 -17.35
CA ARG A 267 -2.60 -30.29 -16.82
C ARG A 267 -1.65 -30.11 -15.62
N GLY A 268 -1.43 -31.16 -14.84
CA GLY A 268 -0.61 -31.12 -13.62
C GLY A 268 -1.11 -30.04 -12.63
N LEU A 269 -0.32 -29.00 -12.43
CA LEU A 269 -0.67 -27.86 -11.55
C LEU A 269 -1.62 -26.83 -12.22
N TYR A 270 -1.77 -26.87 -13.55
CA TYR A 270 -2.65 -25.93 -14.27
C TYR A 270 -4.12 -26.12 -13.89
N ALA A 271 -4.80 -24.99 -13.67
CA ALA A 271 -6.19 -24.92 -13.18
C ALA A 271 -6.42 -25.45 -11.75
N GLY A 272 -5.40 -25.91 -11.02
CA GLY A 272 -5.51 -26.28 -9.60
C GLY A 272 -5.73 -25.05 -8.69
N PRO A 273 -6.25 -25.24 -7.46
CA PRO A 273 -6.35 -24.16 -6.49
C PRO A 273 -4.97 -23.86 -5.87
N VAL A 274 -4.61 -22.58 -5.78
CA VAL A 274 -3.36 -22.10 -5.17
C VAL A 274 -3.67 -20.98 -4.19
N GLY A 275 -3.12 -21.05 -2.97
CA GLY A 275 -3.57 -20.17 -1.89
C GLY A 275 -2.88 -20.42 -0.56
N TRP A 276 -3.41 -19.78 0.48
CA TRP A 276 -2.93 -19.91 1.86
C TRP A 276 -4.10 -19.99 2.84
N VAL A 277 -3.85 -20.62 4.00
CA VAL A 277 -4.77 -20.71 5.13
C VAL A 277 -4.03 -20.23 6.37
N SER A 278 -4.68 -19.40 7.18
CA SER A 278 -4.20 -18.98 8.50
C SER A 278 -5.23 -19.33 9.57
N ARG A 279 -5.05 -18.83 10.80
CA ARG A 279 -6.01 -19.04 11.89
C ARG A 279 -7.36 -18.36 11.67
N ASP A 280 -7.36 -17.16 11.08
CA ASP A 280 -8.51 -16.24 11.10
C ASP A 280 -8.97 -15.85 9.67
N ALA A 281 -8.26 -16.31 8.64
CA ALA A 281 -8.52 -16.03 7.22
C ALA A 281 -7.83 -17.05 6.28
N ALA A 282 -8.34 -17.16 5.05
CA ALA A 282 -7.70 -17.86 3.94
C ALA A 282 -7.97 -17.15 2.61
N GLU A 283 -7.15 -17.43 1.59
CA GLU A 283 -7.41 -16.97 0.23
C GLU A 283 -6.85 -17.96 -0.79
N PHE A 284 -7.66 -18.30 -1.79
CA PHE A 284 -7.33 -19.21 -2.88
C PHE A 284 -7.72 -18.61 -4.22
N ALA A 285 -6.83 -18.76 -5.20
CA ALA A 285 -7.05 -18.44 -6.59
C ALA A 285 -6.91 -19.69 -7.47
N VAL A 286 -7.36 -19.61 -8.73
CA VAL A 286 -7.27 -20.72 -9.67
C VAL A 286 -6.03 -20.56 -10.55
N ALA A 287 -5.18 -21.58 -10.65
CA ALA A 287 -3.85 -21.50 -11.25
C ALA A 287 -3.85 -21.49 -12.80
N ILE A 288 -4.53 -20.50 -13.38
CA ILE A 288 -4.59 -20.21 -14.81
C ILE A 288 -3.68 -19.03 -15.21
N ARG A 289 -3.45 -18.85 -16.52
CA ARG A 289 -2.47 -17.89 -17.08
C ARG A 289 -1.11 -18.05 -16.41
N SER A 290 -0.56 -19.25 -16.57
CA SER A 290 0.57 -19.73 -15.81
C SER A 290 1.65 -20.33 -16.70
N ALA A 291 2.85 -20.44 -16.14
CA ALA A 291 4.05 -20.93 -16.78
C ALA A 291 4.74 -21.95 -15.87
N LEU A 292 5.13 -23.10 -16.41
CA LEU A 292 6.06 -24.01 -15.78
C LEU A 292 7.46 -23.76 -16.37
N VAL A 293 8.35 -23.23 -15.54
CA VAL A 293 9.74 -22.92 -15.83
C VAL A 293 10.60 -24.12 -15.41
N SER A 294 11.43 -24.59 -16.33
CA SER A 294 12.41 -25.66 -16.10
C SER A 294 13.51 -25.25 -15.09
N PRO A 295 14.21 -26.20 -14.44
CA PRO A 295 15.36 -25.91 -13.58
C PRO A 295 16.48 -25.09 -14.24
N SER A 296 16.62 -25.18 -15.56
CA SER A 296 17.59 -24.39 -16.32
C SER A 296 17.14 -22.95 -16.57
N GLY A 297 15.86 -22.64 -16.38
CA GLY A 297 15.23 -21.37 -16.76
C GLY A 297 15.09 -21.15 -18.26
N VAL A 298 15.49 -22.12 -19.11
CA VAL A 298 15.54 -21.95 -20.57
C VAL A 298 14.26 -22.46 -21.24
N ASP A 299 13.74 -23.60 -20.79
CA ASP A 299 12.48 -24.15 -21.29
C ASP A 299 11.30 -23.69 -20.42
N VAL A 300 10.27 -23.15 -21.06
CA VAL A 300 9.05 -22.64 -20.41
C VAL A 300 7.81 -23.21 -21.08
N LYS A 301 6.92 -23.81 -20.30
CA LYS A 301 5.61 -24.31 -20.77
C LYS A 301 4.51 -23.35 -20.30
N LEU A 302 3.91 -22.59 -21.20
CA LEU A 302 2.79 -21.69 -20.93
C LEU A 302 1.44 -22.42 -21.01
N PHE A 303 0.52 -22.06 -20.13
CA PHE A 303 -0.82 -22.65 -20.05
C PHE A 303 -1.93 -21.58 -20.04
N ALA A 304 -2.91 -21.76 -20.92
CA ALA A 304 -4.15 -20.98 -20.95
C ALA A 304 -5.33 -21.86 -21.36
N GLY A 305 -6.56 -21.41 -21.09
CA GLY A 305 -7.77 -22.17 -21.36
C GLY A 305 -8.89 -21.30 -21.92
N VAL A 306 -9.83 -21.92 -22.61
CA VAL A 306 -10.95 -21.26 -23.28
C VAL A 306 -12.25 -22.04 -23.08
N GLY A 307 -13.34 -21.31 -22.85
CA GLY A 307 -14.68 -21.88 -22.70
C GLY A 307 -15.27 -22.22 -24.06
N VAL A 308 -15.68 -23.47 -24.24
CA VAL A 308 -16.37 -23.97 -25.42
C VAL A 308 -17.81 -24.30 -25.01
N VAL A 309 -18.74 -23.76 -25.79
CA VAL A 309 -20.19 -23.99 -25.74
C VAL A 309 -20.65 -24.36 -27.15
N ALA A 310 -21.89 -24.85 -27.31
CA ALA A 310 -22.54 -25.13 -28.59
C ALA A 310 -22.17 -24.11 -29.71
N ALA A 311 -22.46 -22.83 -29.48
CA ALA A 311 -22.22 -21.75 -30.43
C ALA A 311 -20.76 -21.21 -30.47
N ALA A 312 -19.74 -22.04 -30.27
CA ALA A 312 -18.32 -21.62 -30.30
C ALA A 312 -17.73 -21.56 -31.73
N ASP A 313 -16.87 -20.58 -32.00
CA ASP A 313 -16.11 -20.44 -33.25
C ASP A 313 -14.64 -20.80 -32.97
N SER A 314 -14.15 -21.89 -33.56
CA SER A 314 -12.81 -22.43 -33.27
C SER A 314 -11.67 -21.45 -33.56
N ALA A 315 -11.84 -20.53 -34.52
CA ALA A 315 -10.87 -19.48 -34.82
C ALA A 315 -10.97 -18.30 -33.84
N ALA A 316 -12.16 -17.99 -33.32
CA ALA A 316 -12.37 -17.02 -32.25
C ALA A 316 -11.78 -17.51 -30.93
N GLU A 317 -12.05 -18.76 -30.54
CA GLU A 317 -11.51 -19.37 -29.32
C GLU A 317 -9.98 -19.44 -29.37
N TRP A 318 -9.38 -19.70 -30.53
CA TRP A 318 -7.92 -19.65 -30.71
C TRP A 318 -7.35 -18.23 -30.57
N ARG A 319 -8.06 -17.20 -31.04
CA ARG A 319 -7.69 -15.79 -30.81
C ARG A 319 -7.77 -15.43 -29.33
N GLU A 320 -8.77 -15.92 -28.60
CA GLU A 320 -8.91 -15.72 -27.15
C GLU A 320 -7.77 -16.38 -26.37
N LEU A 321 -7.37 -17.62 -26.70
CA LEU A 321 -6.22 -18.29 -26.09
C LEU A 321 -4.93 -17.46 -26.23
N ASN A 322 -4.70 -16.87 -27.41
CA ASN A 322 -3.58 -15.96 -27.63
C ASN A 322 -3.68 -14.67 -26.79
N LEU A 323 -4.88 -14.07 -26.66
CA LEU A 323 -5.09 -12.91 -25.78
C LEU A 323 -4.77 -13.22 -24.31
N LYS A 324 -5.07 -14.44 -23.85
CA LYS A 324 -4.79 -14.90 -22.47
C LYS A 324 -3.31 -15.21 -22.20
N THR A 325 -2.54 -15.64 -23.20
CA THR A 325 -1.08 -15.89 -23.03
C THR A 325 -0.20 -14.67 -23.29
N ARG A 326 -0.65 -13.69 -24.10
CA ARG A 326 0.07 -12.44 -24.42
C ARG A 326 0.78 -11.74 -23.24
N PRO A 327 0.21 -11.65 -22.01
CA PRO A 327 0.92 -11.05 -20.88
C PRO A 327 2.22 -11.77 -20.54
N LEU A 328 2.19 -13.11 -20.44
CA LEU A 328 3.38 -13.94 -20.21
C LEU A 328 4.32 -13.90 -21.43
N GLU A 329 3.78 -14.08 -22.63
CA GLU A 329 4.58 -14.05 -23.87
C GLU A 329 5.35 -12.74 -24.04
N ALA A 330 4.76 -11.58 -23.73
CA ALA A 330 5.45 -10.29 -23.83
C ALA A 330 6.46 -10.01 -22.69
N LEU A 331 6.44 -10.79 -21.60
CA LEU A 331 7.50 -10.80 -20.59
C LEU A 331 8.67 -11.71 -20.99
N LEU A 332 8.37 -12.80 -21.71
CA LEU A 332 9.34 -13.80 -22.18
C LEU A 332 9.94 -13.49 -23.56
N ALA A 333 9.28 -12.63 -24.34
CA ALA A 333 9.79 -12.14 -25.60
C ALA A 333 11.11 -11.40 -25.36
N GLN A 334 12.10 -11.64 -26.22
CA GLN A 334 13.29 -10.79 -26.27
C GLN A 334 12.83 -9.35 -26.49
N LYS A 335 13.25 -8.44 -25.60
CA LYS A 335 13.05 -7.01 -25.79
C LYS A 335 13.69 -6.63 -27.14
N PRO A 336 12.97 -5.96 -28.06
CA PRO A 336 13.59 -5.48 -29.29
C PRO A 336 14.72 -4.54 -28.89
N SER A 337 15.89 -4.73 -29.50
CA SER A 337 17.09 -3.98 -29.17
C SER A 337 16.89 -2.49 -29.40
N LEU A 338 17.59 -1.64 -28.63
CA LEU A 338 17.45 -0.18 -28.70
C LEU A 338 17.69 0.37 -30.11
N ASP A 339 18.50 -0.30 -30.94
CA ASP A 339 18.76 0.06 -32.35
C ASP A 339 17.58 -0.23 -33.28
N ALA A 340 16.67 -1.12 -32.90
CA ALA A 340 15.40 -1.39 -33.59
C ALA A 340 14.30 -0.38 -33.25
N ALA A 341 14.56 0.58 -32.36
CA ALA A 341 13.60 1.64 -32.04
C ALA A 341 13.24 2.48 -33.27
N VAL A 342 11.96 2.80 -33.39
CA VAL A 342 11.39 3.52 -34.55
C VAL A 342 12.02 4.89 -34.79
N ASN A 343 12.45 5.57 -33.73
CA ASN A 343 13.14 6.85 -33.77
C ASN A 343 13.98 7.07 -32.49
N ALA A 344 14.85 8.08 -32.51
CA ALA A 344 15.69 8.43 -31.37
C ALA A 344 14.88 8.78 -30.11
N ASN A 345 13.73 9.46 -30.24
CA ASN A 345 12.88 9.81 -29.10
C ASN A 345 12.43 8.56 -28.32
N ALA A 346 12.04 7.49 -29.03
CA ALA A 346 11.66 6.22 -28.42
C ALA A 346 12.86 5.55 -27.72
N ALA A 347 14.01 5.40 -28.39
CA ALA A 347 15.20 4.77 -27.80
C ALA A 347 15.67 5.49 -26.53
N TRP A 348 15.70 6.82 -26.55
CA TRP A 348 16.16 7.63 -25.43
C TRP A 348 15.17 7.64 -24.26
N ALA A 349 13.86 7.60 -24.54
CA ALA A 349 12.84 7.43 -23.52
C ALA A 349 12.89 6.03 -22.87
N ASP A 350 13.09 4.97 -23.66
CA ASP A 350 13.26 3.60 -23.16
C ASP A 350 14.50 3.45 -22.25
N VAL A 351 15.61 4.15 -22.58
CA VAL A 351 16.79 4.25 -21.71
C VAL A 351 16.47 4.95 -20.38
N LEU A 352 15.77 6.09 -20.43
CA LEU A 352 15.44 6.87 -19.23
C LEU A 352 14.50 6.10 -18.30
N ILE A 353 13.40 5.56 -18.83
CA ILE A 353 12.43 4.79 -18.05
C ILE A 353 13.10 3.52 -17.49
N GLY A 354 13.89 2.81 -18.31
CA GLY A 354 14.61 1.61 -17.85
C GLY A 354 15.56 1.89 -16.69
N GLU A 355 16.35 2.96 -16.75
CA GLU A 355 17.23 3.35 -15.63
C GLU A 355 16.46 3.86 -14.41
N LEU A 356 15.37 4.59 -14.58
CA LEU A 356 14.52 5.01 -13.46
C LEU A 356 13.91 3.79 -12.74
N VAL A 357 13.49 2.77 -13.51
CA VAL A 357 12.97 1.51 -12.96
C VAL A 357 14.07 0.70 -12.25
N ARG A 358 15.30 0.64 -12.78
CA ARG A 358 16.47 0.05 -12.10
C ARG A 358 16.85 0.83 -10.83
N GLY A 359 16.67 2.15 -10.85
CA GLY A 359 16.71 3.01 -9.66
C GLY A 359 15.55 2.81 -8.68
N GLY A 360 14.58 1.95 -8.99
CA GLY A 360 13.45 1.58 -8.14
C GLY A 360 12.25 2.52 -8.22
N VAL A 361 12.13 3.32 -9.28
CA VAL A 361 10.93 4.10 -9.60
C VAL A 361 10.02 3.26 -10.49
N HIS A 362 9.09 2.53 -9.87
CA HIS A 362 8.21 1.58 -10.57
C HIS A 362 6.83 2.15 -10.95
N VAL A 363 6.43 3.29 -10.38
CA VAL A 363 5.10 3.89 -10.61
C VAL A 363 5.26 5.19 -11.38
N PHE A 364 4.60 5.27 -12.53
CA PHE A 364 4.61 6.42 -13.43
C PHE A 364 3.20 6.99 -13.53
N CYS A 365 2.99 8.14 -12.91
CA CYS A 365 1.74 8.85 -12.86
C CYS A 365 1.67 9.76 -14.11
N VAL A 366 0.90 9.39 -15.12
CA VAL A 366 0.91 10.04 -16.45
C VAL A 366 -0.29 10.99 -16.63
N ALA A 367 -0.02 12.25 -16.90
CA ALA A 367 -1.01 13.20 -17.40
C ALA A 367 -1.01 13.22 -18.95
N PRO A 368 -2.18 13.31 -19.60
CA PRO A 368 -2.28 13.21 -21.05
C PRO A 368 -1.65 14.42 -21.75
N GLY A 369 -0.85 14.18 -22.79
CA GLY A 369 -0.38 15.27 -23.63
C GLY A 369 0.59 14.83 -24.73
N SER A 370 0.70 15.67 -25.77
CA SER A 370 1.47 15.33 -26.97
C SER A 370 2.97 15.28 -26.71
N ARG A 371 3.58 16.32 -26.10
CA ARG A 371 5.05 16.41 -25.95
C ARG A 371 5.64 15.30 -25.08
N SER A 372 4.86 14.75 -24.14
CA SER A 372 5.23 13.62 -23.29
C SER A 372 5.05 12.23 -23.90
N THR A 373 4.58 12.13 -25.16
CA THR A 373 4.31 10.85 -25.84
C THR A 373 5.48 9.85 -25.76
N PRO A 374 6.76 10.22 -25.99
CA PRO A 374 7.87 9.27 -25.89
C PRO A 374 7.99 8.66 -24.49
N LEU A 375 7.88 9.47 -23.44
CA LEU A 375 7.97 9.04 -22.04
C LEU A 375 6.79 8.19 -21.61
N ALA A 376 5.57 8.59 -21.97
CA ALA A 376 4.35 7.86 -21.66
C ALA A 376 4.34 6.47 -22.32
N LEU A 377 4.74 6.38 -23.59
CA LEU A 377 4.83 5.11 -24.31
C LEU A 377 5.97 4.22 -23.79
N ALA A 378 7.11 4.80 -23.41
CA ALA A 378 8.21 4.04 -22.79
C ALA A 378 7.79 3.47 -21.42
N ALA A 379 7.07 4.25 -20.60
CA ALA A 379 6.52 3.80 -19.32
C ALA A 379 5.50 2.67 -19.51
N GLU A 380 4.53 2.82 -20.42
CA GLU A 380 3.49 1.81 -20.68
C GLU A 380 4.06 0.50 -21.26
N LYS A 381 5.12 0.57 -22.07
CA LYS A 381 5.80 -0.61 -22.64
C LYS A 381 6.72 -1.31 -21.65
N HIS A 382 7.13 -0.67 -20.56
CA HIS A 382 8.15 -1.21 -19.68
C HIS A 382 7.57 -2.33 -18.80
N GLN A 383 8.13 -3.53 -18.93
CA GLN A 383 7.62 -4.79 -18.36
C GLN A 383 7.28 -4.76 -16.85
N THR A 384 7.98 -3.93 -16.08
CA THR A 384 7.87 -3.78 -14.61
C THR A 384 7.42 -2.38 -14.16
N ALA A 385 6.96 -1.53 -15.07
CA ALA A 385 6.40 -0.22 -14.72
C ALA A 385 4.88 -0.29 -14.58
N ARG A 386 4.33 0.45 -13.61
CA ARG A 386 2.89 0.62 -13.41
C ARG A 386 2.50 2.05 -13.77
N VAL A 387 1.65 2.20 -14.79
CA VAL A 387 1.12 3.50 -15.21
C VAL A 387 -0.17 3.84 -14.45
N VAL A 388 -0.26 5.06 -13.92
CA VAL A 388 -1.46 5.61 -13.29
C VAL A 388 -1.86 6.89 -14.01
N VAL A 389 -2.95 6.86 -14.77
CA VAL A 389 -3.43 8.01 -15.55
C VAL A 389 -4.43 8.86 -14.75
N CYS A 390 -4.26 10.19 -14.80
CA CYS A 390 -5.28 11.18 -14.39
C CYS A 390 -5.16 12.42 -15.29
N VAL A 391 -6.27 13.14 -15.47
CA VAL A 391 -6.34 14.36 -16.31
C VAL A 391 -5.92 15.64 -15.57
N ASP A 392 -5.79 15.60 -14.24
CA ASP A 392 -5.45 16.74 -13.39
C ASP A 392 -4.00 16.55 -12.89
N GLU A 393 -3.05 17.32 -13.43
CA GLU A 393 -1.63 17.22 -13.04
C GLU A 393 -1.39 17.51 -11.56
N ARG A 394 -2.15 18.42 -10.96
CA ARG A 394 -2.00 18.81 -9.56
C ARG A 394 -2.38 17.63 -8.66
N SER A 395 -3.57 17.05 -8.88
CA SER A 395 -4.01 15.84 -8.17
C SER A 395 -3.03 14.68 -8.42
N LEU A 396 -2.51 14.54 -9.63
CA LEU A 396 -1.54 13.49 -9.96
C LEU A 396 -0.18 13.66 -9.26
N GLY A 397 0.29 14.91 -9.09
CA GLY A 397 1.46 15.25 -8.29
C GLY A 397 1.29 14.86 -6.82
N PHE A 398 0.12 15.14 -6.25
CA PHE A 398 -0.21 14.73 -4.88
C PHE A 398 -0.40 13.21 -4.72
N TYR A 399 -0.89 12.50 -5.73
CA TYR A 399 -0.91 11.04 -5.74
C TYR A 399 0.50 10.45 -5.68
N ALA A 400 1.42 10.95 -6.50
CA ALA A 400 2.82 10.51 -6.50
C ALA A 400 3.52 10.82 -5.17
N LEU A 401 3.27 11.99 -4.58
CA LEU A 401 3.71 12.35 -3.23
C LEU A 401 3.18 11.36 -2.19
N GLY A 402 1.89 11.04 -2.22
CA GLY A 402 1.25 10.11 -1.31
C GLY A 402 1.86 8.72 -1.39
N TYR A 403 2.08 8.23 -2.60
CA TYR A 403 2.80 6.97 -2.84
C TYR A 403 4.22 7.00 -2.26
N GLY A 404 4.95 8.11 -2.45
CA GLY A 404 6.25 8.34 -1.84
C GLY A 404 6.24 8.27 -0.30
N LYS A 405 5.26 8.92 0.34
CA LYS A 405 5.05 8.88 1.81
C LYS A 405 4.68 7.48 2.31
N GLY A 406 3.90 6.70 1.54
CA GLY A 406 3.45 5.36 1.95
C GLY A 406 4.50 4.26 1.72
N ARG A 407 5.20 4.30 0.58
CA ARG A 407 6.15 3.26 0.19
C ARG A 407 7.58 3.51 0.67
N GLY A 408 7.93 4.76 0.97
CA GLY A 408 9.32 5.21 1.18
C GLY A 408 10.14 5.28 -0.11
N ARG A 409 9.52 5.08 -1.29
CA ARG A 409 10.17 5.18 -2.61
C ARG A 409 9.33 6.02 -3.56
N ALA A 410 10.01 6.83 -4.35
CA ALA A 410 9.38 7.74 -5.31
C ALA A 410 8.45 7.05 -6.33
N ALA A 411 7.34 7.72 -6.62
CA ALA A 411 6.69 7.63 -7.92
C ALA A 411 7.15 8.79 -8.82
N ALA A 412 7.11 8.59 -10.13
CA ALA A 412 7.29 9.63 -11.13
C ALA A 412 5.95 10.26 -11.52
N VAL A 413 5.96 11.53 -11.89
CA VAL A 413 4.85 12.23 -12.56
C VAL A 413 5.33 12.63 -13.94
N ILE A 414 4.71 12.07 -14.98
CA ILE A 414 4.96 12.43 -16.37
C ILE A 414 3.92 13.45 -16.80
N THR A 415 4.37 14.65 -17.17
CA THR A 415 3.51 15.69 -17.75
C THR A 415 4.02 16.13 -19.11
N SER A 416 3.10 16.62 -19.94
CA SER A 416 3.47 17.41 -21.11
C SER A 416 3.96 18.79 -20.66
N SER A 417 4.60 19.50 -21.58
CA SER A 417 5.10 20.86 -21.41
C SER A 417 4.00 21.91 -21.12
N GLY A 418 4.40 23.04 -20.55
CA GLY A 418 3.54 24.20 -20.30
C GLY A 418 2.99 24.24 -18.88
N THR A 419 1.78 24.79 -18.69
CA THR A 419 1.13 24.92 -17.37
C THR A 419 0.88 23.59 -16.65
N ALA A 420 0.83 22.47 -17.39
CA ALA A 420 0.86 21.13 -16.84
C ALA A 420 2.05 20.89 -15.89
N VAL A 421 3.22 21.49 -16.17
CA VAL A 421 4.38 21.50 -15.26
C VAL A 421 4.12 22.37 -14.04
N ALA A 422 3.59 23.58 -14.22
CA ALA A 422 3.31 24.50 -13.12
C ALA A 422 2.32 23.95 -12.09
N ASN A 423 1.36 23.12 -12.52
CA ASN A 423 0.41 22.41 -11.63
C ASN A 423 1.10 21.43 -10.65
N LEU A 424 2.33 20.99 -10.91
CA LEU A 424 3.10 20.14 -10.01
C LEU A 424 3.75 20.89 -8.85
N LEU A 425 3.79 22.23 -8.89
CA LEU A 425 4.48 23.06 -7.90
C LEU A 425 4.00 22.82 -6.46
N PRO A 426 2.69 22.74 -6.14
CA PRO A 426 2.26 22.53 -4.74
C PRO A 426 2.72 21.18 -4.17
N ALA A 427 2.66 20.12 -4.98
CA ALA A 427 3.18 18.80 -4.61
C ALA A 427 4.72 18.80 -4.47
N CYS A 428 5.43 19.58 -5.30
CA CYS A 428 6.87 19.80 -5.17
C CYS A 428 7.23 20.49 -3.83
N VAL A 429 6.50 21.54 -3.46
CA VAL A 429 6.70 22.26 -2.18
C VAL A 429 6.42 21.33 -0.98
N GLU A 430 5.30 20.62 -0.97
CA GLU A 430 5.00 19.67 0.11
C GLU A 430 6.01 18.51 0.14
N ALA A 431 6.51 18.02 -1.00
CA ALA A 431 7.59 17.03 -1.06
C ALA A 431 8.90 17.57 -0.45
N HIS A 432 9.27 18.82 -0.75
CA HIS A 432 10.46 19.47 -0.21
C HIS A 432 10.38 19.57 1.31
N GLU A 433 9.28 20.16 1.81
CA GLU A 433 9.00 20.41 3.21
C GLU A 433 8.83 19.12 4.03
N SER A 434 8.14 18.13 3.46
CA SER A 434 7.92 16.85 4.12
C SER A 434 9.03 15.82 3.86
N GLY A 435 10.06 16.14 3.08
CA GLY A 435 11.18 15.23 2.79
C GLY A 435 10.75 13.99 2.00
N ALA A 436 9.61 14.04 1.32
CA ALA A 436 9.02 12.88 0.65
C ALA A 436 9.61 12.71 -0.76
N PRO A 437 9.94 11.48 -1.18
CA PRO A 437 10.57 11.24 -2.47
C PRO A 437 9.55 11.37 -3.61
N LEU A 438 9.81 12.26 -4.57
CA LEU A 438 8.90 12.58 -5.69
C LEU A 438 9.70 12.89 -6.96
N LEU A 439 9.43 12.22 -8.07
CA LEU A 439 10.09 12.52 -9.35
C LEU A 439 9.13 13.30 -10.28
N LEU A 440 9.55 14.50 -10.67
CA LEU A 440 8.86 15.35 -11.65
C LEU A 440 9.56 15.14 -13.00
N LEU A 441 8.92 14.43 -13.92
CA LEU A 441 9.48 14.02 -15.21
C LEU A 441 8.74 14.75 -16.34
N THR A 442 9.24 15.94 -16.70
CA THR A 442 8.46 16.92 -17.47
C THR A 442 8.96 16.99 -18.92
N ALA A 443 8.09 16.69 -19.87
CA ALA A 443 8.44 16.85 -21.29
C ALA A 443 8.50 18.33 -21.67
N ASP A 444 9.38 18.68 -22.60
CA ASP A 444 9.65 20.06 -23.01
C ASP A 444 9.92 20.20 -24.51
N ARG A 445 9.92 21.43 -24.99
CA ARG A 445 10.28 21.82 -26.35
C ARG A 445 11.80 21.95 -26.47
N PRO A 446 12.33 21.68 -27.68
CA PRO A 446 13.75 21.81 -27.96
C PRO A 446 14.19 23.29 -27.91
N PRO A 447 15.50 23.59 -27.87
CA PRO A 447 15.99 24.94 -27.60
C PRO A 447 15.51 25.96 -28.63
N GLU A 448 15.39 25.56 -29.91
CA GLU A 448 14.96 26.44 -30.99
C GLU A 448 13.49 26.89 -30.93
N LEU A 449 12.69 26.37 -30.00
CA LEU A 449 11.30 26.80 -29.76
C LEU A 449 11.11 27.55 -28.43
N ARG A 450 12.11 27.58 -27.54
CA ARG A 450 12.05 28.37 -26.29
C ARG A 450 12.11 29.87 -26.60
N ASP A 451 11.35 30.66 -25.84
CA ASP A 451 11.25 32.13 -25.98
C ASP A 451 10.85 32.69 -27.37
N THR A 452 10.29 31.83 -28.24
CA THR A 452 9.84 32.21 -29.60
C THR A 452 8.33 32.56 -29.68
N GLY A 453 7.57 32.35 -28.60
CA GLY A 453 6.11 32.35 -28.63
C GLY A 453 5.48 31.05 -29.15
N ALA A 454 6.27 29.98 -29.32
CA ALA A 454 5.77 28.66 -29.70
C ALA A 454 4.70 28.14 -28.72
N ASN A 455 3.60 27.58 -29.26
CA ASN A 455 2.42 27.20 -28.50
C ASN A 455 2.75 26.32 -27.28
N GLN A 456 2.15 26.66 -26.12
CA GLN A 456 2.25 25.91 -24.86
C GLN A 456 3.70 25.79 -24.34
N THR A 457 4.65 26.62 -24.78
CA THR A 457 6.06 26.64 -24.30
C THR A 457 6.24 27.70 -23.20
N ILE A 458 6.98 27.36 -22.14
CA ILE A 458 7.35 28.24 -21.03
C ILE A 458 8.81 27.96 -20.62
N ASP A 459 9.41 28.79 -19.78
CA ASP A 459 10.64 28.39 -19.07
C ASP A 459 10.29 27.32 -18.02
N GLN A 460 10.68 26.07 -18.32
CA GLN A 460 10.51 24.93 -17.43
C GLN A 460 11.75 24.66 -16.57
N VAL A 461 12.93 25.16 -16.95
CA VAL A 461 14.22 24.65 -16.46
C VAL A 461 14.43 24.96 -14.97
N LYS A 462 13.94 26.11 -14.52
CA LYS A 462 14.14 26.62 -13.16
C LYS A 462 12.88 26.65 -12.29
N ILE A 463 11.76 26.15 -12.81
CA ILE A 463 10.43 26.26 -12.18
C ILE A 463 10.34 25.61 -10.77
N PHE A 464 11.25 24.68 -10.46
CA PHE A 464 11.38 24.03 -9.15
C PHE A 464 12.75 24.23 -8.47
N GLU A 465 13.61 25.14 -8.94
CA GLU A 465 15.02 25.24 -8.51
C GLU A 465 15.19 25.45 -6.98
N GLY A 466 14.27 26.19 -6.34
CA GLY A 466 14.27 26.38 -4.88
C GLY A 466 13.78 25.19 -4.05
N PHE A 467 13.18 24.17 -4.68
CA PHE A 467 12.56 23.02 -4.00
C PHE A 467 13.21 21.67 -4.34
N ALA A 468 13.68 21.49 -5.57
CA ALA A 468 14.25 20.22 -6.02
C ALA A 468 15.60 19.89 -5.35
N ARG A 469 15.80 18.63 -4.96
CA ARG A 469 17.09 18.07 -4.50
C ARG A 469 18.10 17.93 -5.64
N TYR A 470 17.59 17.76 -6.86
CA TYR A 470 18.33 17.67 -8.10
C TYR A 470 17.40 18.13 -9.23
N ALA A 471 17.92 18.96 -10.14
CA ALA A 471 17.23 19.43 -11.33
C ALA A 471 18.16 19.28 -12.54
N VAL A 472 17.65 18.77 -13.66
CA VAL A 472 18.41 18.60 -14.90
C VAL A 472 17.55 18.88 -16.13
N ASP A 473 18.12 19.61 -17.09
CA ASP A 473 17.54 19.86 -18.41
C ASP A 473 18.25 18.97 -19.43
N LEU A 474 17.56 17.93 -19.90
CA LEU A 474 18.11 16.94 -20.82
C LEU A 474 17.95 17.39 -22.28
N PRO A 475 19.01 17.31 -23.10
CA PRO A 475 19.00 17.78 -24.48
C PRO A 475 18.07 16.91 -25.34
N PRO A 476 17.55 17.45 -26.46
CA PRO A 476 16.74 16.67 -27.38
C PRO A 476 17.57 15.55 -28.04
N PRO A 477 16.98 14.36 -28.24
CA PRO A 477 17.66 13.27 -28.94
C PRO A 477 18.16 13.69 -30.34
N GLY A 478 19.40 13.30 -30.65
CA GLY A 478 20.03 13.54 -31.95
C GLY A 478 21.03 14.71 -32.04
N ASP A 479 21.11 15.59 -31.04
CA ASP A 479 22.04 16.76 -31.01
C ASP A 479 23.50 16.39 -30.68
N GLY A 480 23.99 15.26 -31.19
CA GLY A 480 25.36 14.77 -31.00
C GLY A 480 25.71 14.29 -29.59
N ALA A 481 24.87 14.59 -28.59
CA ALA A 481 24.89 13.90 -27.31
C ALA A 481 24.49 12.41 -27.49
N PRO A 482 25.06 11.47 -26.72
CA PRO A 482 24.68 10.05 -26.72
C PRO A 482 23.63 9.73 -25.64
N ALA A 483 22.81 8.71 -25.88
CA ALA A 483 21.69 8.31 -25.02
C ALA A 483 22.09 7.95 -23.58
N ARG A 484 23.35 7.54 -23.37
CA ARG A 484 23.90 7.32 -22.01
C ARG A 484 23.86 8.54 -21.10
N VAL A 485 23.70 9.76 -21.62
CA VAL A 485 23.44 10.97 -20.80
C VAL A 485 22.11 10.85 -20.04
N TYR A 486 21.08 10.29 -20.66
CA TYR A 486 19.79 10.05 -19.99
C TYR A 486 19.94 8.94 -18.94
N ALA A 487 20.74 7.91 -19.22
CA ALA A 487 21.04 6.84 -18.27
C ALA A 487 21.74 7.37 -17.00
N THR A 488 22.80 8.19 -17.15
CA THR A 488 23.51 8.79 -16.00
C THR A 488 22.66 9.79 -15.22
N ALA A 489 21.76 10.51 -15.90
CA ALA A 489 20.81 11.43 -15.28
C ALA A 489 19.74 10.69 -14.47
N ALA A 490 19.16 9.61 -15.00
CA ALA A 490 18.21 8.76 -14.27
C ALA A 490 18.85 8.10 -13.03
N ALA A 491 20.05 7.53 -13.17
CA ALA A 491 20.78 6.97 -12.04
C ALA A 491 21.12 8.03 -10.98
N THR A 492 21.42 9.27 -11.38
CA THR A 492 21.63 10.39 -10.46
C THR A 492 20.34 10.84 -9.78
N ALA A 493 19.23 10.94 -10.53
CA ALA A 493 17.91 11.24 -9.98
C ALA A 493 17.53 10.20 -8.91
N ALA A 494 17.71 8.90 -9.18
CA ALA A 494 17.43 7.83 -8.22
C ALA A 494 18.22 7.99 -6.90
N ARG A 495 19.51 8.37 -6.96
CA ARG A 495 20.33 8.64 -5.76
C ARG A 495 19.82 9.84 -4.94
N HIS A 496 19.31 10.89 -5.59
CA HIS A 496 18.70 12.03 -4.88
C HIS A 496 17.29 11.74 -4.37
N LEU A 497 16.56 10.81 -5.00
CA LEU A 497 15.23 10.38 -4.55
C LEU A 497 15.30 9.46 -3.33
N HIS A 498 16.23 8.51 -3.28
CA HIS A 498 16.27 7.45 -2.25
C HIS A 498 17.54 7.46 -1.37
N GLY A 499 18.42 8.45 -1.50
CA GLY A 499 19.57 8.66 -0.61
C GLY A 499 19.21 9.41 0.68
N ASP A 500 20.23 9.82 1.44
CA ASP A 500 20.10 10.33 2.82
C ASP A 500 19.23 11.60 2.99
N ARG A 501 18.98 12.35 1.91
CA ARG A 501 18.20 13.61 1.93
C ARG A 501 17.06 13.58 0.90
N PRO A 502 16.06 12.70 1.07
CA PRO A 502 14.98 12.55 0.10
C PRO A 502 14.15 13.83 -0.07
N GLY A 503 13.47 13.92 -1.20
CA GLY A 503 12.69 15.08 -1.60
C GLY A 503 12.31 15.02 -3.09
N PRO A 504 11.81 16.15 -3.64
CA PRO A 504 11.46 16.23 -5.05
C PRO A 504 12.72 16.28 -5.92
N VAL A 505 12.68 15.64 -7.08
CA VAL A 505 13.70 15.72 -8.14
C VAL A 505 13.02 16.09 -9.44
N HIS A 506 13.66 16.94 -10.24
CA HIS A 506 13.13 17.40 -11.52
C HIS A 506 14.03 16.94 -12.68
N VAL A 507 13.43 16.26 -13.64
CA VAL A 507 14.06 15.85 -14.89
C VAL A 507 13.23 16.45 -16.03
N ASN A 508 13.73 17.54 -16.61
CA ASN A 508 13.13 18.16 -17.79
C ASN A 508 13.68 17.50 -19.04
N VAL A 509 12.81 17.11 -19.98
CA VAL A 509 13.17 16.26 -21.13
C VAL A 509 12.70 16.88 -22.43
N GLN A 510 13.64 17.41 -23.21
CA GLN A 510 13.34 18.05 -24.48
C GLN A 510 13.09 16.99 -25.57
N PHE A 511 12.05 17.16 -26.39
CA PHE A 511 11.80 16.29 -27.54
C PHE A 511 11.50 17.09 -28.79
N ARG A 512 12.08 16.69 -29.94
CA ARG A 512 11.68 17.15 -31.27
C ARG A 512 10.60 16.25 -31.86
N ASP A 513 9.95 16.74 -32.90
CA ASP A 513 9.03 15.92 -33.69
C ASP A 513 9.85 14.99 -34.63
N PRO A 514 9.40 13.76 -34.93
CA PRO A 514 8.12 13.16 -34.55
C PRO A 514 8.11 12.59 -33.12
N LEU A 515 7.05 12.92 -32.38
CA LEU A 515 6.84 12.46 -31.00
C LEU A 515 6.21 11.07 -30.89
N GLY A 516 5.37 10.71 -31.86
CA GLY A 516 4.74 9.40 -31.93
C GLY A 516 5.72 8.30 -32.33
N PRO A 517 5.30 7.03 -32.29
CA PRO A 517 6.10 5.88 -32.70
C PRO A 517 6.19 5.74 -34.24
N VAL A 518 6.46 6.86 -34.93
CA VAL A 518 6.62 6.93 -36.38
C VAL A 518 8.10 6.75 -36.73
N LYS A 519 8.39 5.94 -37.74
CA LYS A 519 9.77 5.69 -38.17
C LYS A 519 10.42 6.98 -38.70
N SER A 520 11.56 7.37 -38.15
CA SER A 520 12.36 8.50 -38.63
C SER A 520 13.84 8.13 -38.75
N ALA A 521 14.61 8.92 -39.49
CA ALA A 521 16.05 8.75 -39.56
C ALA A 521 16.69 9.12 -38.21
N TRP A 522 17.59 8.26 -37.73
CA TRP A 522 18.50 8.49 -36.60
C TRP A 522 19.73 7.57 -36.76
N ASP A 523 20.75 7.73 -35.92
CA ASP A 523 22.01 6.97 -36.01
C ASP A 523 22.24 6.16 -34.73
N PRO A 524 21.78 4.90 -34.66
CA PRO A 524 21.96 4.07 -33.47
C PRO A 524 23.43 3.86 -33.08
N ALA A 525 24.34 3.76 -34.06
CA ALA A 525 25.75 3.50 -33.79
C ALA A 525 26.45 4.70 -33.11
N ARG A 526 26.03 5.92 -33.45
CA ARG A 526 26.45 7.15 -32.75
C ARG A 526 25.69 7.34 -31.44
N ASP A 527 24.37 7.25 -31.49
CA ASP A 527 23.48 7.70 -30.41
C ASP A 527 23.46 6.71 -29.23
N LEU A 528 23.61 5.40 -29.47
CA LEU A 528 23.67 4.37 -28.42
C LEU A 528 25.09 4.03 -27.95
N ARG A 529 26.12 4.68 -28.49
CA ARG A 529 27.53 4.40 -28.15
C ARG A 529 27.75 4.46 -26.63
N GLY A 530 28.37 3.43 -26.05
CA GLY A 530 28.56 3.32 -24.61
C GLY A 530 27.36 2.73 -23.83
N LEU A 531 26.36 2.18 -24.53
CA LEU A 531 25.27 1.37 -23.97
C LEU A 531 25.32 -0.09 -24.48
N GLU A 532 26.47 -0.56 -24.95
CA GLU A 532 26.62 -1.89 -25.52
C GLU A 532 26.32 -2.98 -24.46
N GLY A 533 25.19 -3.67 -24.62
CA GLY A 533 24.73 -4.66 -23.65
C GLY A 533 23.91 -4.12 -22.47
N TRP A 534 23.68 -2.80 -22.39
CA TRP A 534 22.85 -2.15 -21.36
C TRP A 534 21.47 -2.80 -21.20
N GLU A 535 20.88 -3.31 -22.27
CA GLU A 535 19.56 -3.97 -22.26
C GLU A 535 19.54 -5.32 -21.57
N ARG A 536 20.69 -6.00 -21.48
CA ARG A 536 20.84 -7.32 -20.86
C ARG A 536 21.20 -7.24 -19.38
N ASP A 537 21.58 -6.06 -18.89
CA ASP A 537 21.90 -5.85 -17.48
C ASP A 537 20.62 -5.60 -16.66
N ALA A 538 20.63 -6.03 -15.41
CA ALA A 538 19.60 -5.72 -14.43
C ALA A 538 20.05 -4.61 -13.45
N ALA A 539 21.36 -4.36 -13.35
CA ALA A 539 21.92 -3.32 -12.48
C ALA A 539 21.78 -1.91 -13.09
N PRO A 540 21.71 -0.85 -12.27
CA PRO A 540 21.76 0.53 -12.76
C PRO A 540 23.07 0.83 -13.50
N PHE A 541 22.98 1.60 -14.59
CA PHE A 541 24.10 1.97 -15.46
C PHE A 541 25.24 2.70 -14.71
N VAL A 542 24.91 3.43 -13.65
CA VAL A 542 25.88 3.97 -12.69
C VAL A 542 25.60 3.37 -11.33
N SER A 543 26.38 2.37 -10.95
CA SER A 543 26.42 1.89 -9.57
C SER A 543 27.20 2.86 -8.69
N GLY A 544 26.51 3.42 -7.72
CA GLY A 544 27.09 4.23 -6.66
C GLY A 544 26.27 4.01 -5.42
N GLY A 545 26.85 3.35 -4.41
CA GLY A 545 26.20 3.29 -3.12
C GLY A 545 26.01 4.72 -2.60
N ALA A 546 24.85 4.98 -1.99
CA ALA A 546 24.95 5.72 -0.74
C ALA A 546 25.91 4.90 0.11
N SER A 547 27.12 5.41 0.35
CA SER A 547 27.92 4.94 1.46
C SER A 547 27.06 5.25 2.68
N GLY A 548 26.31 4.25 3.15
CA GLY A 548 25.57 4.41 4.39
C GLY A 548 26.55 4.92 5.43
N ALA A 549 26.08 5.80 6.32
CA ALA A 549 26.89 6.29 7.43
C ALA A 549 27.16 5.21 8.50
N SER A 550 27.34 3.95 8.08
CA SER A 550 28.16 2.94 8.76
C SER A 550 29.61 3.46 8.82
N GLY A 551 29.85 4.39 9.73
CA GLY A 551 31.04 5.23 9.74
C GLY A 551 30.95 6.46 10.65
N GLY A 552 29.76 6.83 11.15
CA GLY A 552 29.67 7.54 12.42
C GLY A 552 30.15 6.60 13.52
N GLY A 553 31.41 6.77 13.96
CA GLY A 553 32.10 5.80 14.80
C GLY A 553 31.35 5.48 16.10
N ALA A 554 31.57 4.28 16.63
CA ALA A 554 31.15 3.91 17.99
C ALA A 554 32.01 4.60 19.08
N ASP A 555 32.73 5.65 18.71
CA ASP A 555 33.46 6.55 19.59
C ASP A 555 32.48 7.63 20.07
N GLY A 556 32.30 7.76 21.38
CA GLY A 556 31.25 8.59 22.01
C GLY A 556 31.45 10.12 21.93
N ASP A 557 32.09 10.61 20.87
CA ASP A 557 32.68 11.96 20.75
C ASP A 557 31.91 12.88 19.76
N GLY A 558 30.71 12.48 19.34
CA GLY A 558 29.83 13.26 18.45
C GLY A 558 28.48 13.64 19.08
N ALA A 559 27.58 14.23 18.28
CA ALA A 559 26.27 14.72 18.74
C ALA A 559 25.39 13.67 19.47
N VAL A 560 25.58 12.38 19.20
CA VAL A 560 24.91 11.29 19.92
C VAL A 560 25.50 11.05 21.31
N GLY A 561 26.81 11.28 21.49
CA GLY A 561 27.47 11.32 22.80
C GLY A 561 27.02 12.50 23.65
N GLU A 562 26.85 13.68 23.04
CA GLU A 562 26.23 14.85 23.68
C GLU A 562 24.77 14.57 24.09
N LEU A 563 23.98 13.94 23.21
CA LEU A 563 22.62 13.49 23.54
C LEU A 563 22.62 12.55 24.76
N CYS A 564 23.55 11.60 24.81
CA CYS A 564 23.71 10.73 25.98
C CYS A 564 24.10 11.50 27.25
N ALA A 565 24.93 12.54 27.15
CA ALA A 565 25.28 13.39 28.29
C ALA A 565 24.06 14.18 28.81
N LEU A 566 23.24 14.73 27.91
CA LEU A 566 21.97 15.38 28.27
C LEU A 566 21.02 14.40 28.97
N VAL A 567 20.82 13.21 28.40
CA VAL A 567 19.99 12.15 28.99
C VAL A 567 20.45 11.74 30.39
N ARG A 568 21.77 11.62 30.62
CA ARG A 568 22.33 11.32 31.96
C ARG A 568 22.16 12.45 32.97
N SER A 569 22.04 13.69 32.51
CA SER A 569 21.91 14.88 33.37
C SER A 569 20.47 15.21 33.78
N ALA A 570 19.48 14.66 33.05
CA ALA A 570 18.06 14.93 33.23
C ALA A 570 17.55 14.55 34.63
N ARG A 571 16.67 15.39 35.19
CA ARG A 571 15.89 15.09 36.41
C ARG A 571 14.38 15.19 36.17
N ARG A 572 13.96 15.86 35.10
CA ARG A 572 12.58 16.00 34.59
C ARG A 572 12.61 15.82 33.07
N GLY A 573 13.14 14.67 32.63
CA GLY A 573 13.28 14.34 31.22
C GLY A 573 11.93 14.08 30.53
N LEU A 574 11.80 14.56 29.30
CA LEU A 574 10.62 14.41 28.45
C LEU A 574 11.01 13.94 27.05
N LEU A 575 10.37 12.88 26.56
CA LEU A 575 10.48 12.42 25.17
C LEU A 575 9.31 12.99 24.36
N VAL A 576 9.59 13.61 23.22
CA VAL A 576 8.58 14.13 22.28
C VAL A 576 8.70 13.36 20.97
N VAL A 577 7.64 12.69 20.55
CA VAL A 577 7.58 11.92 19.29
C VAL A 577 6.70 12.69 18.33
N ALA A 578 7.35 13.56 17.55
CA ALA A 578 6.68 14.45 16.63
C ALA A 578 6.23 13.73 15.34
N GLY A 579 5.40 14.42 14.56
CA GLY A 579 4.92 13.93 13.26
C GLY A 579 5.96 14.09 12.15
N GLY A 580 5.74 13.36 11.04
CA GLY A 580 6.59 13.41 9.85
C GLY A 580 7.73 12.39 9.81
N GLY A 581 7.71 11.40 10.70
CA GLY A 581 8.47 10.15 10.60
C GLY A 581 7.64 8.99 10.02
N THR A 582 8.16 7.78 10.16
CA THR A 582 7.60 6.52 9.68
C THR A 582 7.09 5.64 10.84
N ALA A 583 6.41 4.53 10.52
CA ALA A 583 6.08 3.50 11.51
C ALA A 583 7.34 2.89 12.18
N SER A 584 8.50 2.87 11.50
CA SER A 584 9.77 2.44 12.09
C SER A 584 10.26 3.43 13.14
N ASP A 585 10.12 4.74 12.89
CA ASP A 585 10.49 5.78 13.85
C ASP A 585 9.59 5.75 15.09
N ALA A 586 8.31 5.40 14.93
CA ALA A 586 7.39 5.17 16.04
C ALA A 586 7.82 3.99 16.92
N LEU A 587 8.27 2.88 16.32
CA LEU A 587 8.80 1.73 17.07
C LEU A 587 10.12 2.06 17.78
N ALA A 588 11.06 2.73 17.11
CA ALA A 588 12.31 3.17 17.71
C ALA A 588 12.08 4.17 18.86
N ALA A 589 11.08 5.06 18.74
CA ALA A 589 10.68 5.95 19.82
C ALA A 589 10.09 5.19 21.02
N CYS A 590 9.40 4.06 20.81
CA CYS A 590 9.00 3.16 21.90
C CYS A 590 10.23 2.57 22.60
N GLU A 591 11.21 2.06 21.84
CA GLU A 591 12.47 1.50 22.38
C GLU A 591 13.21 2.54 23.26
N ILE A 592 13.32 3.79 22.79
CA ILE A 592 13.85 4.91 23.59
C ILE A 592 13.00 5.14 24.85
N ALA A 593 11.68 5.16 24.75
CA ALA A 593 10.80 5.35 25.91
C ALA A 593 10.97 4.28 26.99
N ALA A 594 11.12 3.00 26.62
CA ALA A 594 11.35 1.92 27.60
C ALA A 594 12.76 1.94 28.20
N LEU A 595 13.77 2.33 27.41
CA LEU A 595 15.15 2.50 27.90
C LEU A 595 15.24 3.63 28.93
N LEU A 596 14.67 4.79 28.61
CA LEU A 596 14.75 6.00 29.46
C LEU A 596 13.77 5.98 30.63
N GLY A 597 12.60 5.36 30.46
CA GLY A 597 11.52 5.37 31.46
C GLY A 597 10.88 6.74 31.67
N TRP A 598 11.01 7.68 30.73
CA TRP A 598 10.51 9.06 30.81
C TRP A 598 9.02 9.17 30.48
N ALA A 599 8.46 10.38 30.62
CA ALA A 599 7.16 10.72 30.02
C ALA A 599 7.31 10.94 28.51
N VAL A 600 6.29 10.54 27.75
CA VAL A 600 6.29 10.58 26.28
C VAL A 600 5.09 11.40 25.78
N VAL A 601 5.37 12.42 24.98
CA VAL A 601 4.37 13.23 24.28
C VAL A 601 4.38 12.82 22.81
N ALA A 602 3.24 12.39 22.29
CA ALA A 602 3.11 12.02 20.89
C ALA A 602 2.36 13.10 20.10
N ASP A 603 2.74 13.36 18.85
CA ASP A 603 1.94 14.12 17.89
C ASP A 603 0.85 13.23 17.26
N ALA A 604 -0.25 13.80 16.78
CA ALA A 604 -1.27 13.11 15.97
C ALA A 604 -0.71 12.22 14.85
N ALA A 605 0.33 12.68 14.14
CA ALA A 605 0.98 11.99 13.03
C ALA A 605 2.25 11.23 13.43
N SER A 606 2.40 10.88 14.71
CA SER A 606 3.53 10.08 15.25
C SER A 606 3.38 8.56 15.05
N GLY A 607 2.18 8.06 14.79
CA GLY A 607 1.87 6.61 14.77
C GLY A 607 1.76 5.95 16.16
N LEU A 608 1.83 6.71 17.26
CA LEU A 608 1.73 6.19 18.64
C LEU A 608 0.34 6.27 19.27
N ARG A 609 -0.53 7.15 18.78
CA ARG A 609 -1.88 7.39 19.35
C ARG A 609 -3.00 6.57 18.70
N VAL A 610 -2.69 5.82 17.66
CA VAL A 610 -3.62 4.96 16.90
C VAL A 610 -3.08 3.53 16.91
N ARG A 611 -3.96 2.53 17.04
CA ARG A 611 -3.57 1.12 17.10
C ARG A 611 -3.27 0.58 15.70
N GLY A 612 -2.13 -0.11 15.53
CA GLY A 612 -1.77 -0.79 14.28
C GLY A 612 -1.67 -2.30 14.45
N THR A 613 -1.72 -3.05 13.35
CA THR A 613 -1.19 -4.43 13.32
C THR A 613 0.31 -4.43 13.59
N GLU A 614 0.84 -5.52 14.16
CA GLU A 614 2.28 -5.77 14.10
C GLU A 614 2.76 -5.69 12.64
N LEU A 615 3.93 -5.07 12.41
CA LEU A 615 4.52 -4.97 11.07
C LEU A 615 4.95 -6.36 10.57
N GLY A 616 4.01 -7.04 9.89
CA GLY A 616 4.29 -8.26 9.15
C GLY A 616 5.44 -8.02 8.17
N GLY A 617 6.47 -8.87 8.23
CA GLY A 617 7.80 -8.58 7.70
C GLY A 617 7.85 -8.23 6.20
N SER A 618 7.87 -6.94 5.89
CA SER A 618 8.37 -6.44 4.61
C SER A 618 9.89 -6.61 4.59
N SER A 619 10.41 -7.33 3.58
CA SER A 619 11.80 -7.80 3.49
C SER A 619 12.87 -6.72 3.24
N SER A 620 12.57 -5.45 3.54
CA SER A 620 13.46 -4.30 3.34
C SER A 620 13.72 -3.45 4.59
N ALA A 621 13.13 -3.77 5.74
CA ALA A 621 13.50 -3.15 7.02
C ALA A 621 14.61 -3.96 7.70
N PRO A 622 15.68 -3.33 8.25
CA PRO A 622 16.70 -4.06 8.98
C PRO A 622 16.10 -4.73 10.22
N ARG A 623 16.33 -6.04 10.36
CA ARG A 623 15.88 -6.84 11.52
C ARG A 623 16.74 -6.50 12.74
N ALA A 624 16.46 -5.36 13.37
CA ALA A 624 17.20 -4.84 14.52
C ALA A 624 16.33 -4.50 15.73
N SER A 625 15.01 -4.27 15.57
CA SER A 625 14.13 -4.06 16.72
C SER A 625 14.01 -5.33 17.55
N SER A 626 14.31 -5.21 18.84
CA SER A 626 14.25 -6.31 19.80
C SER A 626 13.02 -6.22 20.71
N TRP A 627 12.10 -5.31 20.36
CA TRP A 627 10.77 -5.14 20.88
C TRP A 627 9.76 -6.04 20.15
N SER A 628 9.09 -6.93 20.87
CA SER A 628 7.90 -7.63 20.35
C SER A 628 6.68 -6.73 20.51
N ALA A 629 6.03 -6.36 19.39
CA ALA A 629 4.87 -5.47 19.37
C ALA A 629 3.59 -6.10 19.98
N ALA A 630 3.68 -7.33 20.49
CA ALA A 630 2.62 -8.14 21.05
C ALA A 630 1.96 -7.53 22.31
N GLY A 631 1.04 -6.57 22.08
CA GLY A 631 0.03 -6.13 23.04
C GLY A 631 0.39 -4.97 23.98
N GLY A 632 1.49 -4.26 23.76
CA GLY A 632 1.92 -3.12 24.59
C GLY A 632 1.58 -1.75 24.01
N PHE A 633 1.22 -0.78 24.87
CA PHE A 633 1.28 0.65 24.52
C PHE A 633 2.73 1.18 24.63
N CYS A 634 3.02 2.34 24.02
CA CYS A 634 4.27 3.05 24.28
C CYS A 634 4.37 3.44 25.78
N PRO A 635 5.43 3.04 26.52
CA PRO A 635 5.60 3.36 27.94
C PRO A 635 5.66 4.86 28.18
N GLY A 636 5.01 5.33 29.25
CA GLY A 636 5.03 6.75 29.63
C GLY A 636 4.25 7.68 28.70
N LEU A 637 3.54 7.17 27.69
CA LEU A 637 2.72 7.96 26.77
C LEU A 637 1.62 8.74 27.50
N LEU A 638 1.55 10.04 27.24
CA LEU A 638 0.53 10.97 27.73
C LEU A 638 -0.45 11.26 26.58
N ASP A 639 -1.75 11.04 26.81
CA ASP A 639 -2.77 11.23 25.78
C ASP A 639 -3.39 12.63 25.85
N GLY A 640 -3.69 13.09 27.07
CA GLY A 640 -4.42 14.33 27.37
C GLY A 640 -3.57 15.57 27.63
N LEU A 641 -2.24 15.51 27.49
CA LEU A 641 -1.32 16.62 27.82
C LEU A 641 -1.71 17.96 27.16
N ASP A 642 -2.09 17.94 25.87
CA ASP A 642 -2.51 19.15 25.15
C ASP A 642 -3.71 19.85 25.82
N LEU A 643 -4.70 19.07 26.29
CA LEU A 643 -5.85 19.60 27.01
C LEU A 643 -5.50 19.97 28.46
N ALA A 644 -4.65 19.19 29.14
CA ALA A 644 -4.17 19.51 30.49
C ALA A 644 -3.48 20.87 30.54
N LEU A 645 -2.69 21.22 29.51
CA LEU A 645 -2.05 22.54 29.32
C LEU A 645 -3.04 23.70 29.14
N CYS A 646 -4.36 23.48 29.16
CA CYS A 646 -5.32 24.58 29.33
C CYS A 646 -5.22 25.22 30.73
N SER A 647 -4.96 24.41 31.77
CA SER A 647 -4.76 24.86 33.15
C SER A 647 -3.58 25.84 33.27
N PRO A 648 -3.78 27.06 33.83
CA PRO A 648 -2.69 27.97 34.16
C PRO A 648 -1.73 27.39 35.20
N GLU A 649 -2.25 26.71 36.23
CA GLU A 649 -1.45 26.16 37.32
C GLU A 649 -0.57 25.00 36.83
N PHE A 650 -1.12 24.12 35.99
CA PHE A 650 -0.35 23.04 35.36
C PHE A 650 0.67 23.58 34.36
N ARG A 651 0.34 24.60 33.57
CA ARG A 651 1.34 25.30 32.72
C ARG A 651 2.47 25.93 33.51
N GLU A 652 2.23 26.34 34.76
CA GLU A 652 3.27 26.86 35.64
C GLU A 652 4.16 25.76 36.21
N TRP A 653 3.58 24.59 36.51
CA TRP A 653 4.30 23.43 37.03
C TRP A 653 5.02 22.59 35.95
N PHE A 654 4.54 22.61 34.71
CA PHE A 654 5.12 21.85 33.60
C PHE A 654 6.49 22.41 33.20
N ASP A 655 7.54 21.82 33.78
CA ASP A 655 8.92 22.30 33.73
C ASP A 655 9.89 21.12 33.46
N PRO A 656 9.94 20.56 32.24
CA PRO A 656 10.97 19.59 31.87
C PRO A 656 12.35 20.27 31.83
N ASP A 657 13.41 19.58 32.26
CA ASP A 657 14.79 20.10 32.19
C ASP A 657 15.60 19.57 31.00
N VAL A 658 15.20 18.43 30.44
CA VAL A 658 15.75 17.89 29.19
C VAL A 658 14.61 17.41 28.31
N ILE A 659 14.55 17.93 27.09
CA ILE A 659 13.60 17.55 26.05
C ILE A 659 14.38 16.80 24.97
N VAL A 660 14.00 15.55 24.70
CA VAL A 660 14.49 14.79 23.54
C VAL A 660 13.34 14.66 22.57
N GLN A 661 13.46 15.26 21.39
CA GLN A 661 12.47 15.19 20.33
C GLN A 661 12.95 14.26 19.22
N ILE A 662 12.10 13.30 18.84
CA ILE A 662 12.22 12.50 17.63
C ILE A 662 11.27 13.09 16.59
N ASN A 663 11.70 13.14 15.32
CA ASN A 663 10.94 13.65 14.17
C ASN A 663 10.68 15.18 14.20
N PRO A 664 10.28 15.79 13.06
CA PRO A 664 10.32 17.24 12.97
C PRO A 664 9.08 18.02 13.46
N ARG A 665 7.85 17.52 13.33
CA ARG A 665 6.66 18.41 13.32
C ARG A 665 5.70 18.20 14.49
N ILE A 666 5.62 19.19 15.39
CA ILE A 666 4.63 19.26 16.48
C ILE A 666 3.38 20.01 15.98
N THR A 667 2.19 19.45 16.17
CA THR A 667 0.90 20.02 15.75
C THR A 667 0.28 20.91 16.81
N SER A 668 0.28 20.50 18.09
CA SER A 668 -0.25 21.34 19.17
C SER A 668 0.60 22.59 19.39
N LYS A 669 -0.04 23.75 19.20
CA LYS A 669 0.51 25.04 19.62
C LYS A 669 0.69 25.13 21.14
N ARG A 670 -0.17 24.47 21.94
CA ARG A 670 -0.07 24.50 23.42
C ARG A 670 1.17 23.75 23.88
N VAL A 671 1.42 22.55 23.35
CA VAL A 671 2.62 21.76 23.62
C VAL A 671 3.86 22.52 23.16
N GLN A 672 3.88 23.01 21.91
CA GLN A 672 5.00 23.81 21.39
C GLN A 672 5.36 25.00 22.30
N THR A 673 4.38 25.84 22.67
CA THR A 673 4.61 27.00 23.54
C THR A 673 5.03 26.60 24.97
N ALA A 674 4.58 25.45 25.49
CA ALA A 674 5.03 24.96 26.79
C ALA A 674 6.51 24.48 26.76
N LEU A 675 6.93 23.83 25.67
CA LEU A 675 8.33 23.41 25.47
C LEU A 675 9.26 24.61 25.22
N GLU A 676 8.84 25.57 24.39
CA GLU A 676 9.55 26.83 24.17
C GLU A 676 9.75 27.60 25.48
N ARG A 677 8.71 27.66 26.32
CA ARG A 677 8.80 28.27 27.65
C ARG A 677 9.81 27.57 28.55
N ALA A 678 9.82 26.23 28.59
CA ALA A 678 10.80 25.47 29.36
C ALA A 678 12.24 25.74 28.87
N ALA A 679 12.46 25.80 27.56
CA ALA A 679 13.77 26.14 27.00
C ALA A 679 14.21 27.58 27.31
N ILE A 680 13.31 28.56 27.17
CA ILE A 680 13.63 30.00 27.32
C ILE A 680 13.67 30.43 28.80
N ASP A 681 12.56 30.27 29.52
CA ASP A 681 12.41 30.79 30.89
C ASP A 681 13.16 29.93 31.91
N ARG A 682 13.23 28.62 31.66
CA ARG A 682 13.70 27.60 32.62
C ARG A 682 15.03 26.95 32.22
N ARG A 683 15.54 27.27 31.02
CA ARG A 683 16.82 26.78 30.46
C ARG A 683 16.87 25.25 30.27
N ALA A 684 15.75 24.64 29.91
CA ALA A 684 15.72 23.25 29.50
C ALA A 684 16.62 23.01 28.28
N ALA A 685 17.39 21.92 28.29
CA ALA A 685 18.14 21.50 27.11
C ALA A 685 17.20 20.79 26.14
N TRP A 686 17.18 21.18 24.87
CA TRP A 686 16.31 20.59 23.84
C TRP A 686 17.14 20.00 22.72
N ALA A 687 17.14 18.67 22.62
CA ALA A 687 17.75 17.93 21.52
C ALA A 687 16.68 17.49 20.51
N VAL A 688 16.95 17.66 19.21
CA VAL A 688 16.11 17.15 18.12
C VAL A 688 16.89 16.12 17.31
N ALA A 689 16.35 14.92 17.20
CA ALA A 689 16.82 13.85 16.33
C ALA A 689 15.92 13.72 15.10
N THR A 690 16.53 13.85 13.92
CA THR A 690 15.84 13.78 12.63
C THR A 690 16.86 13.46 11.53
N ASN A 691 16.46 12.68 10.52
CA ASN A 691 17.31 12.35 9.37
C ASN A 691 17.49 13.52 8.37
N ARG A 692 17.25 14.77 8.80
CA ARG A 692 17.20 15.96 7.95
C ARG A 692 18.21 16.99 8.42
N ASP A 693 19.04 17.47 7.51
CA ASP A 693 19.97 18.58 7.75
C ASP A 693 19.29 19.96 7.61
N ALA A 694 18.03 20.06 8.05
CA ALA A 694 17.24 21.30 8.01
C ALA A 694 16.98 21.76 9.45
N ARG A 695 17.02 23.07 9.72
CA ARG A 695 16.68 23.60 11.05
C ARG A 695 15.19 23.36 11.33
N VAL A 696 14.90 22.50 12.30
CA VAL A 696 13.54 22.21 12.74
C VAL A 696 13.27 22.84 14.10
N ASP A 697 13.25 24.17 14.10
CA ASP A 697 13.17 24.95 15.32
C ASP A 697 12.55 26.33 15.00
N PRO A 698 11.21 26.48 15.13
CA PRO A 698 10.54 27.76 14.94
C PRO A 698 10.69 28.70 16.13
N GLY A 699 10.98 28.17 17.32
CA GLY A 699 11.14 28.93 18.57
C GLY A 699 12.57 29.38 18.84
N HIS A 700 13.56 28.93 18.05
CA HIS A 700 14.99 29.14 18.28
C HIS A 700 15.47 28.59 19.64
N CYS A 701 14.89 27.47 20.07
CA CYS A 701 15.06 26.84 21.37
C CYS A 701 15.92 25.56 21.36
N VAL A 702 16.24 24.99 20.20
CA VAL A 702 16.93 23.70 20.08
C VAL A 702 18.42 23.88 20.33
N SER A 703 18.92 23.27 21.41
CA SER A 703 20.32 23.35 21.84
C SER A 703 21.22 22.27 21.21
N LEU A 704 20.65 21.18 20.70
CA LEU A 704 21.39 20.08 20.06
C LEU A 704 20.61 19.51 18.88
N HIS A 705 21.26 19.35 17.73
CA HIS A 705 20.68 18.71 16.55
C HIS A 705 21.43 17.42 16.22
N VAL A 706 20.70 16.30 16.17
CA VAL A 706 21.23 14.97 15.88
C VAL A 706 20.72 14.53 14.50
N ALA A 707 21.56 14.70 13.48
CA ALA A 707 21.26 14.36 12.10
C ALA A 707 21.32 12.83 11.87
N SER A 708 20.31 12.11 12.37
CA SER A 708 20.24 10.64 12.37
C SER A 708 18.78 10.18 12.41
N ASP A 709 18.48 8.99 11.89
CA ASP A 709 17.16 8.38 12.02
C ASP A 709 16.89 7.88 13.46
N ALA A 710 15.62 7.67 13.80
CA ALA A 710 15.25 7.31 15.15
C ALA A 710 15.80 5.93 15.58
N SER A 711 15.99 5.00 14.64
CA SER A 711 16.45 3.64 14.92
C SER A 711 17.94 3.61 15.26
N ALA A 712 18.76 4.37 14.52
CA ALA A 712 20.16 4.60 14.84
C ALA A 712 20.34 5.30 16.19
N VAL A 713 19.50 6.29 16.51
CA VAL A 713 19.51 6.96 17.83
C VAL A 713 19.12 6.01 18.96
N ALA A 714 18.11 5.16 18.76
CA ALA A 714 17.72 4.15 19.76
C ALA A 714 18.86 3.17 20.06
N ALA A 715 19.47 2.58 19.02
CA ALA A 715 20.57 1.62 19.17
C ALA A 715 21.82 2.24 19.83
N ALA A 716 22.15 3.49 19.50
CA ALA A 716 23.28 4.19 20.08
C ALA A 716 23.03 4.56 21.56
N LEU A 717 21.81 5.00 21.91
CA LEU A 717 21.41 5.22 23.30
C LEU A 717 21.47 3.92 24.11
N GLU A 718 20.96 2.80 23.60
CA GLU A 718 21.03 1.49 24.28
C GLU A 718 22.49 1.11 24.56
N THR A 719 23.37 1.25 23.56
CA THR A 719 24.80 0.93 23.68
C THR A 719 25.50 1.81 24.72
N LEU A 720 25.36 3.13 24.62
CA LEU A 720 26.08 4.09 25.45
C LEU A 720 25.54 4.18 26.89
N LEU A 721 24.25 3.90 27.10
CA LEU A 721 23.64 3.90 28.44
C LEU A 721 23.74 2.51 29.12
N GLY A 722 23.74 1.42 28.35
CA GLY A 722 23.84 0.04 28.87
C GLY A 722 25.25 -0.38 29.31
N GLY A 723 26.31 0.24 28.77
CA GLY A 723 27.71 -0.13 29.04
C GLY A 723 28.20 0.03 30.50
N GLY A 724 27.42 0.66 31.39
CA GLY A 724 27.82 0.98 32.77
C GLY A 724 27.94 -0.19 33.75
N ARG A 725 27.85 -1.46 33.31
CA ARG A 725 27.87 -2.64 34.20
C ARG A 725 29.20 -3.39 34.34
N HIS A 726 30.27 -2.96 33.66
CA HIS A 726 31.62 -3.46 33.95
C HIS A 726 32.39 -2.50 34.87
N GLY A 727 32.07 -2.59 36.17
CA GLY A 727 32.91 -2.04 37.22
C GLY A 727 34.11 -2.95 37.52
N ASP A 728 35.22 -2.34 37.94
CA ASP A 728 36.48 -3.02 38.27
C ASP A 728 36.31 -4.17 39.28
N GLY A 729 36.87 -5.33 38.94
CA GLY A 729 36.88 -6.52 39.78
C GLY A 729 38.06 -7.42 39.42
N ALA A 730 39.20 -7.21 40.06
CA ALA A 730 40.41 -7.97 39.77
C ALA A 730 40.33 -9.42 40.28
N GLY A 731 40.69 -10.37 39.41
CA GLY A 731 41.14 -11.73 39.80
C GLY A 731 40.05 -12.77 40.01
N GLY A 732 39.90 -13.70 39.05
CA GLY A 732 39.05 -14.88 39.22
C GLY A 732 38.89 -15.72 37.96
N SER A 733 39.85 -16.61 37.70
CA SER A 733 39.72 -17.64 36.66
C SER A 733 38.71 -18.72 37.06
N GLY A 734 37.66 -18.95 36.26
CA GLY A 734 36.74 -20.07 36.44
C GLY A 734 35.69 -20.15 35.34
N GLY A 735 35.73 -21.19 34.52
CA GLY A 735 34.76 -21.41 33.44
C GLY A 735 33.45 -22.03 33.95
N GLY A 736 32.37 -21.81 33.21
CA GLY A 736 31.07 -22.42 33.51
C GLY A 736 29.96 -21.87 32.60
N GLY A 737 29.77 -22.48 31.43
CA GLY A 737 28.59 -22.22 30.61
C GLY A 737 27.34 -22.78 31.30
N GLY A 738 26.34 -21.93 31.52
CA GLY A 738 25.10 -22.30 32.21
C GLY A 738 23.87 -21.73 31.52
N THR A 739 23.27 -22.50 30.62
CA THR A 739 21.92 -22.28 30.11
C THR A 739 20.92 -22.47 31.25
N TYR A 740 20.12 -21.44 31.55
CA TYR A 740 19.00 -21.54 32.49
C TYR A 740 17.66 -21.53 31.75
N VAL A 741 16.90 -22.61 31.93
CA VAL A 741 15.51 -22.76 31.49
C VAL A 741 14.63 -22.95 32.72
N VAL A 742 13.78 -21.96 33.00
CA VAL A 742 12.63 -21.99 33.92
C VAL A 742 11.65 -20.91 33.40
N GLY A 743 10.33 -21.06 33.34
CA GLY A 743 9.41 -22.14 33.66
C GLY A 743 7.97 -21.56 33.59
N ASN A 744 6.96 -22.39 33.31
CA ASN A 744 5.58 -21.90 33.03
C ASN A 744 5.01 -20.99 34.13
N GLY A 745 4.64 -19.76 33.76
CA GLY A 745 3.90 -18.84 34.61
C GLY A 745 3.47 -17.59 33.82
N SER A 746 2.17 -17.30 33.80
CA SER A 746 1.61 -16.17 33.05
C SER A 746 1.94 -14.84 33.72
N ASN A 747 3.04 -14.21 33.31
CA ASN A 747 3.36 -12.80 33.52
C ASN A 747 4.15 -12.31 32.31
N ILE A 748 3.69 -11.24 31.65
CA ILE A 748 4.47 -10.54 30.62
C ILE A 748 5.49 -9.68 31.37
N GLY A 749 6.58 -10.32 31.80
CA GLY A 749 7.71 -9.63 32.37
C GLY A 749 8.51 -8.94 31.28
N VAL A 750 8.45 -7.61 31.21
CA VAL A 750 9.53 -6.83 30.60
C VAL A 750 10.81 -7.26 31.31
N SER A 751 11.78 -7.80 30.57
CA SER A 751 13.03 -8.24 31.18
C SER A 751 13.69 -7.06 31.89
N SER A 752 13.92 -7.19 33.21
CA SER A 752 14.52 -6.16 34.07
C SER A 752 16.01 -5.88 33.78
N SER A 753 16.47 -6.26 32.59
CA SER A 753 17.83 -6.14 32.07
C SER A 753 18.01 -4.98 31.08
N ARG A 754 16.95 -4.26 30.68
CA ARG A 754 16.99 -3.24 29.60
C ARG A 754 16.72 -1.78 29.99
N CYS A 755 16.29 -1.47 31.21
CA CYS A 755 16.09 -0.06 31.60
C CYS A 755 17.41 0.59 32.03
N TYR A 756 17.62 1.85 31.65
CA TYR A 756 18.75 2.65 32.13
C TYR A 756 18.55 3.01 33.61
N VAL A 757 19.22 2.28 34.52
CA VAL A 757 19.19 2.55 35.96
C VAL A 757 20.46 3.31 36.37
N GLY A 758 20.53 4.60 36.03
CA GLY A 758 21.69 5.44 36.29
C GLY A 758 21.39 6.70 37.11
N SER A 759 21.99 6.79 38.31
CA SER A 759 22.00 7.93 39.23
C SER A 759 20.63 8.39 39.79
N ASP A 760 20.68 9.30 40.78
CA ASP A 760 19.50 9.95 41.37
C ASP A 760 18.62 10.67 40.33
N GLY A 761 19.19 11.09 39.19
CA GLY A 761 18.47 11.76 38.11
C GLY A 761 17.41 10.90 37.44
N HIS A 762 17.69 9.61 37.23
CA HIS A 762 16.71 8.68 36.63
C HIS A 762 15.48 8.47 37.54
N ALA A 763 15.70 8.30 38.85
CA ALA A 763 14.60 8.20 39.81
C ALA A 763 13.73 9.47 39.85
N SER A 764 14.35 10.66 39.71
CA SER A 764 13.63 11.92 39.57
C SER A 764 12.80 11.99 38.28
N CYS A 765 13.33 11.51 37.15
CA CYS A 765 12.57 11.45 35.88
C CYS A 765 11.36 10.51 35.97
N VAL A 766 11.51 9.38 36.66
CA VAL A 766 10.42 8.42 36.93
C VAL A 766 9.33 9.07 37.79
N ALA A 767 9.69 9.78 38.86
CA ALA A 767 8.73 10.49 39.71
C ALA A 767 8.02 11.64 38.96
N PHE A 768 8.74 12.36 38.10
CA PHE A 768 8.17 13.40 37.23
C PHE A 768 7.16 12.82 36.24
N ARG A 769 7.49 11.69 35.58
CA ARG A 769 6.57 10.93 34.73
C ARG A 769 5.33 10.48 35.50
N GLU A 770 5.48 9.95 36.71
CA GLU A 770 4.34 9.46 37.50
C GLU A 770 3.38 10.58 37.89
N LYS A 771 3.88 11.76 38.25
CA LYS A 771 3.03 12.93 38.49
C LYS A 771 2.36 13.43 37.21
N LEU A 772 3.08 13.48 36.07
CA LEU A 772 2.49 13.78 34.77
C LEU A 772 1.37 12.79 34.40
N ALA A 773 1.60 11.49 34.58
CA ALA A 773 0.61 10.46 34.28
C ALA A 773 -0.65 10.54 35.15
N ALA A 774 -0.51 10.95 36.42
CA ALA A 774 -1.67 11.18 37.29
C ALA A 774 -2.55 12.35 36.80
N ILE A 775 -1.91 13.45 36.36
CA ILE A 775 -2.59 14.63 35.80
C ILE A 775 -3.19 14.30 34.43
N ASP A 776 -2.46 13.60 33.56
CA ASP A 776 -2.92 13.14 32.25
C ASP A 776 -4.13 12.21 32.37
N ALA A 777 -4.14 11.30 33.34
CA ALA A 777 -5.27 10.43 33.61
C ALA A 777 -6.49 11.20 34.15
N ALA A 778 -6.28 12.27 34.93
CA ALA A 778 -7.38 13.15 35.35
C ALA A 778 -7.95 13.95 34.17
N ALA A 779 -7.08 14.56 33.35
CA ALA A 779 -7.45 15.27 32.15
C ALA A 779 -8.21 14.39 31.15
N THR A 780 -7.72 13.18 30.91
CA THR A 780 -8.31 12.20 29.99
C THR A 780 -9.69 11.74 30.45
N ARG A 781 -9.87 11.43 31.75
CA ARG A 781 -11.18 11.07 32.31
C ARG A 781 -12.20 12.21 32.17
N GLU A 782 -11.78 13.44 32.47
CA GLU A 782 -12.68 14.60 32.38
C GLU A 782 -13.01 14.97 30.92
N ALA A 783 -12.06 14.79 30.00
CA ALA A 783 -12.30 14.98 28.56
C ALA A 783 -13.34 13.98 28.04
N ASP A 784 -13.18 12.69 28.34
CA ASP A 784 -14.14 11.64 27.97
C ASP A 784 -15.53 11.88 28.58
N ALA A 785 -15.60 12.27 29.86
CA ALA A 785 -16.86 12.66 30.50
C ALA A 785 -17.52 13.85 29.79
N ALA A 786 -16.79 14.95 29.57
CA ALA A 786 -17.30 16.13 28.89
C ALA A 786 -17.78 15.84 27.45
N LEU A 787 -17.10 14.95 26.73
CA LEU A 787 -17.48 14.54 25.39
C LEU A 787 -18.72 13.63 25.39
N ARG A 788 -18.90 12.77 26.38
CA ARG A 788 -20.14 11.97 26.54
C ARG A 788 -21.34 12.85 26.87
N ASP A 789 -21.15 13.86 27.73
CA ASP A 789 -22.20 14.82 28.05
C ASP A 789 -22.62 15.57 26.77
N ILE A 790 -21.67 16.10 25.99
CA ILE A 790 -21.92 16.75 24.68
C ILE A 790 -22.59 15.79 23.68
N GLU A 791 -22.11 14.55 23.56
CA GLU A 791 -22.70 13.52 22.68
C GLU A 791 -24.16 13.23 23.05
N SER A 792 -24.52 13.31 24.33
CA SER A 792 -25.88 13.05 24.84
C SER A 792 -26.82 14.26 24.77
N GLU A 793 -26.30 15.48 24.95
CA GLU A 793 -27.09 16.72 24.99
C GLU A 793 -27.21 17.41 23.63
N GLU A 794 -26.11 17.46 22.86
CA GLU A 794 -26.01 18.20 21.60
C GLU A 794 -25.86 17.28 20.37
N GLY A 795 -25.59 15.99 20.57
CA GLY A 795 -25.48 14.99 19.51
C GLY A 795 -24.09 14.90 18.87
N ILE A 796 -24.03 14.68 17.56
CA ILE A 796 -22.76 14.45 16.86
C ILE A 796 -21.92 15.75 16.72
N SER A 797 -20.65 15.69 17.12
CA SER A 797 -19.70 16.81 17.12
C SER A 797 -18.44 16.47 16.30
N GLU A 798 -17.66 17.48 15.90
CA GLU A 798 -16.39 17.28 15.16
C GLU A 798 -15.40 16.43 15.99
N MET A 799 -15.34 16.69 17.30
CA MET A 799 -14.59 15.92 18.28
C MET A 799 -15.02 14.44 18.34
N ALA A 800 -16.33 14.16 18.30
CA ALA A 800 -16.83 12.79 18.28
C ALA A 800 -16.48 12.05 16.97
N VAL A 801 -16.35 12.76 15.84
CA VAL A 801 -15.87 12.16 14.58
C VAL A 801 -14.40 11.76 14.68
N ALA A 802 -13.53 12.65 15.20
CA ALA A 802 -12.11 12.36 15.36
C ALA A 802 -11.86 11.15 16.29
N LEU A 803 -12.61 11.05 17.39
CA LEU A 803 -12.59 9.87 18.27
C LEU A 803 -13.11 8.61 17.57
N ALA A 804 -14.29 8.66 16.95
CA ALA A 804 -14.87 7.49 16.29
C ALA A 804 -13.97 6.91 15.18
N VAL A 805 -13.24 7.77 14.45
CA VAL A 805 -12.25 7.33 13.46
C VAL A 805 -11.02 6.71 14.11
N THR A 806 -10.44 7.33 15.13
CA THR A 806 -9.17 6.87 15.73
C THR A 806 -9.31 5.69 16.67
N GLU A 807 -10.45 5.53 17.34
CA GLU A 807 -10.72 4.41 18.26
C GLU A 807 -11.11 3.13 17.54
N ALA A 808 -11.88 3.24 16.45
CA ALA A 808 -12.45 2.10 15.74
C ALA A 808 -11.68 1.73 14.46
N LEU A 809 -10.60 2.46 14.11
CA LEU A 809 -9.79 2.18 12.93
C LEU A 809 -9.38 0.69 12.89
N PRO A 810 -9.65 -0.03 11.78
CA PRO A 810 -9.18 -1.41 11.64
C PRO A 810 -7.66 -1.44 11.72
N ALA A 811 -7.09 -2.33 12.54
CA ALA A 811 -5.64 -2.38 12.76
C ALA A 811 -4.82 -2.59 11.48
N SER A 812 -5.42 -3.18 10.44
CA SER A 812 -4.83 -3.38 9.10
C SER A 812 -5.05 -2.21 8.13
N SER A 813 -5.42 -1.03 8.64
CA SER A 813 -5.74 0.18 7.87
C SER A 813 -4.81 1.32 8.29
N GLY A 814 -4.35 2.11 7.32
CA GLY A 814 -3.68 3.37 7.58
C GLY A 814 -4.65 4.51 7.87
N LEU A 815 -4.12 5.58 8.48
CA LEU A 815 -4.86 6.83 8.70
C LEU A 815 -4.16 7.97 7.98
N PHE A 816 -4.86 8.63 7.07
CA PHE A 816 -4.45 9.92 6.53
C PHE A 816 -5.27 11.03 7.19
N ILE A 817 -4.60 12.08 7.67
CA ILE A 817 -5.26 13.17 8.39
C ILE A 817 -5.11 14.47 7.61
N GLY A 818 -6.25 15.11 7.32
CA GLY A 818 -6.32 16.41 6.68
C GLY A 818 -5.78 17.53 7.57
N ASN A 819 -5.34 18.62 6.95
CA ASN A 819 -4.98 19.85 7.65
C ASN A 819 -6.23 20.55 8.25
N SER A 820 -6.03 21.71 8.88
CA SER A 820 -7.07 22.46 9.60
C SER A 820 -7.49 21.79 10.93
N MET A 821 -8.79 21.74 11.27
CA MET A 821 -9.30 21.14 12.52
C MET A 821 -9.04 19.62 12.64
N PRO A 822 -9.24 18.76 11.61
CA PRO A 822 -9.03 17.31 11.70
C PRO A 822 -7.75 16.85 12.40
N ILE A 823 -6.57 17.37 12.01
CA ILE A 823 -5.31 17.02 12.67
C ILE A 823 -5.24 17.52 14.13
N ARG A 824 -5.87 18.66 14.46
CA ARG A 824 -5.90 19.22 15.81
C ARG A 824 -6.85 18.47 16.73
N ASP A 825 -7.98 18.00 16.20
CA ASP A 825 -8.95 17.21 16.95
C ASP A 825 -8.38 15.82 17.24
N VAL A 826 -7.69 15.21 16.27
CA VAL A 826 -6.90 13.99 16.52
C VAL A 826 -5.78 14.27 17.54
N ASP A 827 -5.06 15.39 17.46
CA ASP A 827 -3.96 15.71 18.38
C ASP A 827 -4.40 15.99 19.83
N ALA A 828 -5.60 16.52 20.01
CA ALA A 828 -6.18 16.81 21.33
C ALA A 828 -6.93 15.61 21.95
N LEU A 829 -7.38 14.64 21.14
CA LEU A 829 -8.37 13.64 21.56
C LEU A 829 -7.99 12.17 21.29
N SER A 830 -7.11 11.87 20.35
CA SER A 830 -6.79 10.45 20.07
C SER A 830 -6.08 9.79 21.26
N GLY A 831 -6.52 8.56 21.57
CA GLY A 831 -6.10 7.83 22.77
C GLY A 831 -7.10 7.87 23.94
N LEU A 832 -7.91 8.94 24.07
CA LEU A 832 -8.73 9.20 25.27
C LEU A 832 -9.58 8.02 25.76
N ARG A 833 -10.28 7.30 24.87
CA ARG A 833 -11.14 6.15 25.24
C ARG A 833 -10.50 4.78 25.01
N SER A 834 -9.19 4.70 24.80
CA SER A 834 -8.50 3.40 24.65
C SER A 834 -8.59 2.60 25.95
N SER A 835 -9.44 1.59 25.93
CA SER A 835 -9.78 0.74 27.09
C SER A 835 -8.57 0.26 27.91
N ALA A 836 -8.59 0.57 29.21
CA ALA A 836 -7.76 -0.02 30.27
C ALA A 836 -6.26 0.31 30.28
N ARG A 837 -5.90 1.60 30.44
CA ARG A 837 -4.63 1.98 31.09
C ARG A 837 -4.75 1.88 32.61
N GLY A 838 -4.28 0.77 33.18
CA GLY A 838 -4.00 0.63 34.62
C GLY A 838 -5.16 0.16 35.49
N GLY A 839 -5.22 -1.15 35.77
CA GLY A 839 -6.11 -1.74 36.77
C GLY A 839 -5.96 -3.26 36.80
N GLY A 840 -5.40 -3.82 37.88
CA GLY A 840 -5.26 -5.26 38.01
C GLY A 840 -6.61 -5.96 38.14
N GLY A 841 -7.01 -6.73 37.13
CA GLY A 841 -8.25 -7.49 37.14
C GLY A 841 -8.50 -8.21 35.82
N GLY A 842 -8.55 -9.54 35.85
CA GLY A 842 -8.82 -10.34 34.66
C GLY A 842 -10.27 -10.19 34.19
N GLY A 843 -10.48 -9.44 33.12
CA GLY A 843 -11.79 -9.31 32.44
C GLY A 843 -11.75 -9.97 31.06
N ARG A 844 -12.45 -11.10 30.89
CA ARG A 844 -12.68 -11.73 29.58
C ARG A 844 -13.87 -11.05 28.88
N GLY A 845 -13.74 -10.73 27.59
CA GLY A 845 -14.88 -10.55 26.68
C GLY A 845 -14.79 -9.35 25.73
N GLY A 846 -14.62 -9.62 24.44
CA GLY A 846 -14.66 -8.61 23.37
C GLY A 846 -13.57 -8.85 22.33
N GLY A 847 -13.93 -9.37 21.15
CA GLY A 847 -12.99 -9.75 20.09
C GLY A 847 -12.45 -8.57 19.28
N GLY A 848 -11.61 -7.73 19.89
CA GLY A 848 -10.73 -6.79 19.20
C GLY A 848 -9.30 -7.31 19.19
N GLY A 849 -8.69 -7.46 18.01
CA GLY A 849 -7.32 -7.96 17.87
C GLY A 849 -6.29 -7.11 18.62
N ALA A 850 -5.26 -7.76 19.16
CA ALA A 850 -4.19 -7.12 19.92
C ALA A 850 -3.24 -6.34 19.00
N GLY A 851 -3.58 -5.09 18.70
CA GLY A 851 -2.71 -4.15 17.98
C GLY A 851 -1.66 -3.50 18.87
N GLY A 852 -0.49 -3.19 18.29
CA GLY A 852 0.63 -2.50 18.94
C GLY A 852 0.82 -1.06 18.42
N PRO A 853 1.89 -0.37 18.84
CA PRO A 853 2.29 0.93 18.29
C PRO A 853 2.82 0.79 16.85
N GLY A 854 2.85 1.91 16.12
CA GLY A 854 3.36 1.93 14.74
C GLY A 854 2.27 1.78 13.67
N ALA A 855 1.04 2.24 13.96
CA ALA A 855 0.03 2.41 12.93
C ALA A 855 0.56 3.36 11.82
N PRO A 856 0.36 3.05 10.53
CA PRO A 856 0.77 3.95 9.45
C PRO A 856 -0.15 5.16 9.42
N VAL A 857 0.30 6.25 10.03
CA VAL A 857 -0.38 7.56 10.08
C VAL A 857 0.40 8.59 9.29
N ALA A 858 -0.27 9.34 8.41
CA ALA A 858 0.35 10.41 7.63
C ALA A 858 -0.54 11.64 7.46
N ALA A 859 0.08 12.77 7.14
CA ALA A 859 -0.58 14.03 6.83
C ALA A 859 0.34 14.93 5.99
N ASN A 860 -0.24 15.88 5.24
CA ASN A 860 0.52 16.90 4.50
C ASN A 860 0.90 18.07 5.42
N ARG A 861 1.71 17.79 6.45
CA ARG A 861 2.16 18.77 7.44
C ARG A 861 3.39 19.57 7.00
N GLY A 862 3.89 19.37 5.77
CA GLY A 862 5.02 20.10 5.19
C GLY A 862 4.72 21.60 5.06
N ALA A 863 3.98 21.94 4.02
CA ALA A 863 3.42 23.28 3.81
C ALA A 863 2.05 23.47 4.48
N SER A 864 1.43 22.40 4.99
CA SER A 864 0.10 22.43 5.63
C SER A 864 -1.08 22.80 4.71
N GLY A 865 -0.92 22.61 3.39
CA GLY A 865 -1.93 22.92 2.38
C GLY A 865 -3.25 22.14 2.53
N ILE A 866 -4.35 22.72 2.04
CA ILE A 866 -5.66 22.03 1.97
C ILE A 866 -5.88 21.32 0.63
N ASP A 867 -4.95 21.51 -0.30
CA ASP A 867 -4.91 20.98 -1.65
C ASP A 867 -4.36 19.56 -1.69
N GLY A 868 -4.83 18.77 -2.66
CA GLY A 868 -4.28 17.44 -2.91
C GLY A 868 -4.52 16.38 -1.85
N ILE A 869 -5.34 16.64 -0.82
CA ILE A 869 -5.46 15.73 0.35
C ILE A 869 -6.10 14.39 -0.02
N ILE A 870 -7.15 14.39 -0.86
CA ILE A 870 -7.80 13.15 -1.34
C ILE A 870 -6.82 12.36 -2.22
N SER A 871 -6.16 13.07 -3.13
CA SER A 871 -5.17 12.51 -4.05
C SER A 871 -3.97 11.92 -3.31
N THR A 872 -3.49 12.60 -2.26
CA THR A 872 -2.39 12.11 -1.41
C THR A 872 -2.83 10.87 -0.62
N ALA A 873 -4.05 10.84 -0.06
CA ALA A 873 -4.55 9.65 0.63
C ALA A 873 -4.70 8.45 -0.31
N ALA A 874 -5.16 8.66 -1.55
CA ALA A 874 -5.22 7.65 -2.60
C ALA A 874 -3.82 7.09 -2.95
N GLY A 875 -2.83 7.98 -3.08
CA GLY A 875 -1.44 7.61 -3.29
C GLY A 875 -0.85 6.85 -2.09
N TYR A 876 -1.15 7.29 -0.88
CA TYR A 876 -0.69 6.70 0.38
C TYR A 876 -1.20 5.27 0.55
N ALA A 877 -2.49 5.04 0.28
CA ALA A 877 -3.09 3.69 0.26
C ALA A 877 -2.37 2.76 -0.73
N ALA A 878 -2.13 3.24 -1.96
CA ALA A 878 -1.38 2.49 -2.97
C ALA A 878 0.09 2.25 -2.57
N GLY A 879 0.73 3.18 -1.87
CA GLY A 879 2.10 3.05 -1.38
C GLY A 879 2.24 2.05 -0.23
N LEU A 880 1.26 2.02 0.68
CA LEU A 880 1.17 1.02 1.76
C LEU A 880 0.73 -0.36 1.26
N SER A 881 0.00 -0.44 0.14
CA SER A 881 -0.76 -1.63 -0.26
C SER A 881 -1.77 -2.08 0.81
N GLN A 882 -2.37 -1.12 1.53
CA GLN A 882 -3.32 -1.33 2.62
C GLN A 882 -4.50 -0.35 2.52
N PRO A 883 -5.70 -0.70 3.02
CA PRO A 883 -6.79 0.25 3.17
C PRO A 883 -6.36 1.52 3.91
N VAL A 884 -6.96 2.66 3.59
CA VAL A 884 -6.70 3.93 4.30
C VAL A 884 -8.00 4.62 4.64
N THR A 885 -8.10 5.11 5.87
CA THR A 885 -9.14 6.08 6.25
C THR A 885 -8.57 7.49 6.14
N LEU A 886 -9.25 8.39 5.44
CA LEU A 886 -8.91 9.81 5.36
C LEU A 886 -9.89 10.62 6.22
N LEU A 887 -9.44 11.31 7.26
CA LEU A 887 -10.26 12.30 7.98
C LEU A 887 -10.00 13.71 7.41
N ILE A 888 -11.02 14.37 6.86
CA ILE A 888 -10.86 15.62 6.11
C ILE A 888 -12.00 16.62 6.41
N GLY A 889 -11.72 17.93 6.34
CA GLY A 889 -12.75 18.97 6.37
C GLY A 889 -13.38 19.22 5.00
N ASP A 890 -14.63 19.71 4.98
CA ASP A 890 -15.41 19.89 3.74
C ASP A 890 -14.79 20.85 2.72
N VAL A 891 -14.15 21.95 3.15
CA VAL A 891 -13.45 22.86 2.23
C VAL A 891 -12.26 22.17 1.55
N SER A 892 -11.51 21.34 2.27
CA SER A 892 -10.39 20.57 1.71
C SER A 892 -10.89 19.44 0.80
N PHE A 893 -12.01 18.79 1.15
CA PHE A 893 -12.68 17.83 0.27
C PHE A 893 -13.12 18.48 -1.06
N GLN A 894 -13.72 19.68 -0.99
CA GLN A 894 -14.11 20.43 -2.18
C GLN A 894 -12.90 20.87 -3.03
N HIS A 895 -11.80 21.29 -2.39
CA HIS A 895 -10.61 21.79 -3.08
C HIS A 895 -9.90 20.71 -3.92
N ASP A 896 -9.97 19.44 -3.47
CA ASP A 896 -9.39 18.29 -4.16
C ASP A 896 -10.45 17.29 -4.67
N SER A 897 -11.67 17.76 -4.96
CA SER A 897 -12.76 16.90 -5.43
C SER A 897 -12.43 16.15 -6.73
N ASN A 898 -11.60 16.71 -7.60
CA ASN A 898 -11.06 16.02 -8.79
C ASN A 898 -10.22 14.79 -8.41
N GLY A 899 -9.62 14.76 -7.22
CA GLY A 899 -8.88 13.62 -6.68
C GLY A 899 -9.71 12.35 -6.55
N LEU A 900 -11.06 12.47 -6.52
CA LEU A 900 -11.96 11.32 -6.61
C LEU A 900 -11.80 10.52 -7.93
N LEU A 901 -11.24 11.11 -9.00
CA LEU A 901 -10.87 10.40 -10.23
C LEU A 901 -9.78 9.34 -10.03
N LEU A 902 -8.98 9.47 -8.97
CA LEU A 902 -7.94 8.50 -8.58
C LEU A 902 -8.52 7.34 -7.75
N LEU A 903 -9.76 7.46 -7.27
CA LEU A 903 -10.51 6.45 -6.50
C LEU A 903 -11.52 5.69 -7.39
N ARG A 904 -11.09 5.34 -8.61
CA ARG A 904 -11.82 4.39 -9.46
C ARG A 904 -11.56 2.98 -8.92
N GLU A 905 -12.62 2.21 -8.69
CA GLU A 905 -12.52 0.78 -8.36
C GLU A 905 -11.60 0.05 -9.37
N ARG A 906 -10.49 -0.50 -8.86
CA ARG A 906 -9.53 -1.32 -9.61
C ARG A 906 -9.19 -2.57 -8.77
N PRO A 907 -9.08 -3.78 -9.36
CA PRO A 907 -9.11 -5.05 -8.62
C PRO A 907 -7.87 -5.42 -7.76
N GLY A 908 -7.36 -4.49 -6.96
CA GLY A 908 -6.07 -4.60 -6.27
C GLY A 908 -5.59 -3.26 -5.72
N GLN A 909 -6.22 -2.16 -6.14
CA GLN A 909 -6.15 -0.87 -5.45
C GLN A 909 -6.79 -0.98 -4.06
N PRO A 910 -6.07 -0.66 -2.97
CA PRO A 910 -6.67 -0.71 -1.64
C PRO A 910 -7.78 0.34 -1.45
N PRO A 911 -8.88 0.00 -0.75
CA PRO A 911 -9.99 0.90 -0.57
C PRO A 911 -9.62 2.10 0.30
N VAL A 912 -10.27 3.24 0.00
CA VAL A 912 -10.10 4.50 0.74
C VAL A 912 -11.46 4.91 1.29
N THR A 913 -11.54 5.07 2.61
CA THR A 913 -12.73 5.59 3.31
C THR A 913 -12.50 7.04 3.69
N ILE A 914 -13.17 7.97 3.02
CA ILE A 914 -13.07 9.41 3.30
C ILE A 914 -14.14 9.80 4.30
N VAL A 915 -13.74 10.23 5.50
CA VAL A 915 -14.63 10.78 6.53
C VAL A 915 -14.58 12.30 6.44
N VAL A 916 -15.68 12.91 5.99
CA VAL A 916 -15.78 14.36 5.75
C VAL A 916 -16.50 15.04 6.91
N VAL A 917 -15.78 15.88 7.65
CA VAL A 917 -16.35 16.78 8.65
C VAL A 917 -16.90 18.01 7.92
N ASN A 918 -18.22 18.10 7.82
CA ASN A 918 -18.93 19.18 7.15
C ASN A 918 -19.57 20.12 8.17
N ASN A 919 -18.77 21.05 8.70
CA ASN A 919 -19.26 22.19 9.48
C ASN A 919 -19.69 23.37 8.58
N GLY A 920 -19.72 23.16 7.26
CA GLY A 920 -20.08 24.13 6.24
C GLY A 920 -19.03 25.20 5.99
N GLY A 921 -17.72 24.93 6.16
CA GLY A 921 -16.65 25.87 5.80
C GLY A 921 -15.35 25.79 6.60
N GLY A 922 -14.60 26.90 6.63
CA GLY A 922 -13.33 27.03 7.35
C GLY A 922 -13.47 27.11 8.88
N GLY A 923 -13.90 26.03 9.54
CA GLY A 923 -14.14 25.97 10.99
C GLY A 923 -13.00 26.48 11.87
N ILE A 924 -11.73 26.28 11.46
CA ILE A 924 -10.55 26.75 12.19
C ILE A 924 -10.54 28.27 12.43
N PHE A 925 -11.10 29.07 11.51
CA PHE A 925 -11.07 30.52 11.65
C PHE A 925 -11.92 31.02 12.83
N SER A 926 -12.91 30.23 13.28
CA SER A 926 -13.70 30.52 14.49
C SER A 926 -12.90 30.40 15.78
N PHE A 927 -11.72 29.75 15.76
CA PHE A 927 -10.80 29.68 16.89
C PHE A 927 -9.78 30.82 16.91
N LEU A 928 -9.74 31.68 15.88
CA LEU A 928 -8.82 32.80 15.77
C LEU A 928 -9.48 34.11 16.26
N PRO A 929 -8.71 35.05 16.84
CA PRO A 929 -9.26 36.32 17.34
C PRO A 929 -10.05 37.14 16.30
N VAL A 930 -9.76 36.96 15.01
CA VAL A 930 -10.45 37.64 13.91
C VAL A 930 -11.97 37.37 13.89
N ALA A 931 -12.43 36.21 14.37
CA ALA A 931 -13.84 35.84 14.37
C ALA A 931 -14.71 36.78 15.23
N ASP A 932 -14.15 37.29 16.33
CA ASP A 932 -14.83 38.21 17.26
C ASP A 932 -14.54 39.70 16.93
N GLN A 933 -13.75 39.98 15.88
CA GLN A 933 -13.22 41.32 15.56
C GLN A 933 -13.78 41.95 14.27
N ILE A 934 -14.53 41.20 13.45
CA ILE A 934 -15.10 41.68 12.18
C ILE A 934 -16.58 41.34 12.05
N ASP A 935 -17.25 41.99 11.10
CA ASP A 935 -18.66 41.71 10.75
C ASP A 935 -18.87 40.21 10.43
N PRO A 936 -19.88 39.52 11.00
CA PRO A 936 -20.13 38.09 10.77
C PRO A 936 -20.39 37.70 9.30
N GLY A 937 -20.98 38.59 8.50
CA GLY A 937 -21.15 38.41 7.07
C GLY A 937 -19.83 38.53 6.31
N ALA A 938 -18.98 39.48 6.70
CA ALA A 938 -17.61 39.58 6.17
C ALA A 938 -16.76 38.37 6.56
N PHE A 939 -16.85 37.90 7.81
CA PHE A 939 -16.20 36.66 8.27
C PHE A 939 -16.64 35.46 7.45
N THR A 940 -17.95 35.31 7.23
CA THR A 940 -18.50 34.21 6.44
C THR A 940 -18.02 34.26 4.98
N LYS A 941 -17.97 35.45 4.38
CA LYS A 941 -17.54 35.65 2.99
C LYS A 941 -16.03 35.42 2.77
N LEU A 942 -15.19 35.83 3.72
CA LEU A 942 -13.73 35.91 3.51
C LEU A 942 -12.93 34.79 4.18
N PHE A 943 -13.42 34.23 5.29
CA PHE A 943 -12.71 33.22 6.08
C PHE A 943 -13.47 31.90 6.12
N ALA A 944 -14.76 31.94 6.45
CA ALA A 944 -15.52 30.71 6.60
C ALA A 944 -15.88 30.06 5.26
N THR A 945 -16.06 30.85 4.19
CA THR A 945 -16.16 30.40 2.78
C THR A 945 -16.98 29.11 2.57
N PRO A 946 -18.25 29.06 3.01
CA PRO A 946 -19.10 27.87 2.89
C PRO A 946 -19.20 27.37 1.44
N PRO A 947 -18.83 26.10 1.14
CA PRO A 947 -18.99 25.56 -0.21
C PRO A 947 -20.46 25.21 -0.49
N ASP A 948 -21.07 25.90 -1.45
CA ASP A 948 -22.44 25.63 -1.94
C ASP A 948 -22.42 24.53 -3.02
N VAL A 949 -22.11 23.30 -2.61
CA VAL A 949 -21.95 22.13 -3.49
C VAL A 949 -22.51 20.87 -2.83
N SER A 950 -23.24 20.04 -3.58
CA SER A 950 -23.69 18.73 -3.10
C SER A 950 -22.53 17.73 -3.05
N ARG A 951 -22.04 17.38 -1.86
CA ARG A 951 -20.97 16.37 -1.69
C ARG A 951 -21.45 14.99 -2.17
N LYS A 952 -22.71 14.62 -1.89
CA LYS A 952 -23.34 13.43 -2.49
C LYS A 952 -23.32 13.49 -4.01
N GLY A 953 -23.66 14.63 -4.61
CA GLY A 953 -23.62 14.81 -6.08
C GLY A 953 -22.23 14.61 -6.68
N LEU A 954 -21.17 15.04 -5.99
CA LEU A 954 -19.79 14.73 -6.37
C LEU A 954 -19.52 13.21 -6.27
N CYS A 955 -19.91 12.56 -5.17
CA CYS A 955 -19.73 11.12 -4.99
C CYS A 955 -20.47 10.32 -6.09
N ASP A 956 -21.72 10.68 -6.38
CA ASP A 956 -22.54 10.09 -7.44
C ASP A 956 -21.87 10.24 -8.83
N ALA A 957 -21.33 11.42 -9.14
CA ALA A 957 -20.61 11.69 -10.39
C ALA A 957 -19.35 10.84 -10.56
N HIS A 958 -18.66 10.52 -9.44
CA HIS A 958 -17.48 9.64 -9.42
C HIS A 958 -17.82 8.16 -9.15
N ARG A 959 -19.10 7.82 -8.93
CA ARG A 959 -19.60 6.47 -8.57
C ARG A 959 -19.04 5.92 -7.26
N ILE A 960 -18.75 6.80 -6.31
CA ILE A 960 -18.23 6.45 -4.98
C ILE A 960 -19.41 6.37 -4.00
N ALA A 961 -19.39 5.36 -3.13
CA ALA A 961 -20.43 5.19 -2.13
C ALA A 961 -20.46 6.36 -1.13
N HIS A 962 -21.66 6.81 -0.75
CA HIS A 962 -21.85 7.94 0.15
C HIS A 962 -22.82 7.58 1.28
N ALA A 963 -22.42 7.88 2.52
CA ALA A 963 -23.24 7.75 3.71
C ALA A 963 -23.23 9.08 4.48
N HIS A 964 -24.38 9.46 5.04
CA HIS A 964 -24.56 10.73 5.78
C HIS A 964 -25.17 10.50 7.17
N PRO A 965 -24.43 9.88 8.12
CA PRO A 965 -24.90 9.67 9.48
C PRO A 965 -25.10 10.99 10.25
N SER A 966 -26.21 11.08 10.98
CA SER A 966 -26.58 12.24 11.81
C SER A 966 -26.47 12.02 13.33
N THR A 967 -26.04 10.84 13.78
CA THR A 967 -25.89 10.49 15.20
C THR A 967 -24.57 9.76 15.47
N PRO A 968 -24.03 9.78 16.71
CA PRO A 968 -22.80 9.05 17.06
C PRO A 968 -22.88 7.54 16.78
N GLU A 969 -24.02 6.91 17.06
CA GLU A 969 -24.28 5.48 16.78
C GLU A 969 -24.37 5.22 15.27
N GLY A 970 -25.00 6.15 14.55
CA GLY A 970 -25.08 6.13 13.09
C GLY A 970 -23.70 6.21 12.44
N LEU A 971 -22.82 7.08 12.95
CA LEU A 971 -21.43 7.18 12.49
C LEU A 971 -20.66 5.88 12.75
N LYS A 972 -20.71 5.35 13.98
CA LYS A 972 -20.08 4.08 14.34
C LYS A 972 -20.56 2.91 13.46
N LYS A 973 -21.83 2.92 13.05
CA LYS A 973 -22.39 1.95 12.09
C LYS A 973 -21.89 2.18 10.66
N ALA A 974 -21.89 3.42 10.19
CA ALA A 974 -21.45 3.80 8.84
C ALA A 974 -19.97 3.50 8.60
N LEU A 975 -19.09 3.80 9.57
CA LEU A 975 -17.66 3.48 9.49
C LEU A 975 -17.42 1.97 9.39
N ARG A 976 -18.08 1.16 10.23
CA ARG A 976 -17.99 -0.31 10.15
C ARG A 976 -18.47 -0.86 8.82
N ALA A 977 -19.55 -0.32 8.25
CA ALA A 977 -20.00 -0.69 6.93
C ALA A 977 -18.93 -0.36 5.87
N ALA A 978 -18.51 0.91 5.78
CA ALA A 978 -17.51 1.37 4.81
C ALA A 978 -16.20 0.56 4.83
N TRP A 979 -15.70 0.21 6.02
CA TRP A 979 -14.50 -0.61 6.17
C TRP A 979 -14.68 -2.09 5.79
N SER A 980 -15.91 -2.62 5.86
CA SER A 980 -16.23 -4.02 5.51
C SER A 980 -16.59 -4.22 4.04
N GLU A 981 -17.07 -3.18 3.34
CA GLU A 981 -17.49 -3.27 1.93
C GLU A 981 -16.33 -3.46 0.94
N GLY A 982 -15.08 -3.25 1.35
CA GLY A 982 -13.90 -3.49 0.51
C GLY A 982 -13.77 -2.58 -0.72
N ARG A 983 -14.46 -1.43 -0.74
CA ARG A 983 -14.54 -0.46 -1.85
C ARG A 983 -14.33 0.98 -1.37
N HIS A 984 -14.16 1.93 -2.29
CA HIS A 984 -14.07 3.35 -1.97
C HIS A 984 -15.39 3.91 -1.41
N ASN A 985 -15.28 4.68 -0.32
CA ASN A 985 -16.42 5.14 0.47
C ASN A 985 -16.23 6.60 0.94
N VAL A 986 -17.32 7.35 1.05
CA VAL A 986 -17.40 8.67 1.67
C VAL A 986 -18.43 8.65 2.79
N VAL A 987 -17.99 8.95 4.02
CA VAL A 987 -18.85 9.12 5.20
C VAL A 987 -18.85 10.60 5.57
N GLU A 988 -19.91 11.31 5.21
CA GLU A 988 -20.09 12.72 5.52
C GLU A 988 -20.78 12.89 6.88
N VAL A 989 -20.30 13.82 7.70
CA VAL A 989 -20.94 14.19 8.97
C VAL A 989 -21.17 15.69 8.99
N SER A 990 -22.43 16.12 9.04
CA SER A 990 -22.77 17.53 9.16
C SER A 990 -22.75 17.99 10.61
N THR A 991 -22.05 19.10 10.88
CA THR A 991 -21.91 19.73 12.20
C THR A 991 -22.05 21.26 12.07
N SER A 992 -21.78 22.01 13.13
CA SER A 992 -21.86 23.48 13.15
C SER A 992 -20.60 24.10 13.74
N ARG A 993 -19.94 25.00 13.00
CA ARG A 993 -18.77 25.75 13.49
C ARG A 993 -19.02 26.49 14.81
N ALA A 994 -20.22 27.04 14.96
CA ALA A 994 -20.61 27.80 16.15
C ALA A 994 -20.73 26.90 17.39
N SER A 995 -21.32 25.71 17.22
CA SER A 995 -21.37 24.69 18.27
C SER A 995 -19.96 24.16 18.55
N ASN A 996 -19.15 23.89 17.53
CA ASN A 996 -17.81 23.33 17.67
C ASN A 996 -16.92 24.17 18.60
N LEU A 997 -16.83 25.50 18.37
CA LEU A 997 -16.06 26.40 19.24
C LEU A 997 -16.54 26.36 20.70
N LYS A 998 -17.86 26.36 20.93
CA LYS A 998 -18.47 26.27 22.27
C LYS A 998 -18.11 24.93 22.94
N GLN A 999 -18.25 23.82 22.21
CA GLN A 999 -17.98 22.47 22.68
C GLN A 999 -16.50 22.31 23.08
N HIS A 1000 -15.54 22.73 22.23
CA HIS A 1000 -14.12 22.72 22.59
C HIS A 1000 -13.82 23.58 23.82
N ARG A 1001 -14.38 24.80 23.92
CA ARG A 1001 -14.18 25.66 25.10
C ARG A 1001 -14.73 25.01 26.38
N ALA A 1002 -15.86 24.30 26.30
CA ALA A 1002 -16.45 23.57 27.43
C ALA A 1002 -15.56 22.41 27.89
N VAL A 1003 -15.06 21.57 26.97
CA VAL A 1003 -14.10 20.50 27.29
C VAL A 1003 -12.82 21.07 27.91
N GLN A 1004 -12.25 22.12 27.30
CA GLN A 1004 -11.01 22.76 27.77
C GLN A 1004 -11.15 23.33 29.18
N ALA A 1005 -12.28 23.96 29.51
CA ALA A 1005 -12.53 24.52 30.83
C ALA A 1005 -12.65 23.43 31.92
N ARG A 1006 -13.36 22.32 31.62
CA ARG A 1006 -13.50 21.18 32.53
C ARG A 1006 -12.16 20.47 32.75
N VAL A 1007 -11.44 20.18 31.67
CA VAL A 1007 -10.12 19.53 31.74
C VAL A 1007 -9.09 20.40 32.45
N ALA A 1008 -9.12 21.73 32.25
CA ALA A 1008 -8.26 22.64 33.01
C ALA A 1008 -8.52 22.54 34.53
N ALA A 1009 -9.79 22.56 34.96
CA ALA A 1009 -10.13 22.41 36.36
C ALA A 1009 -9.70 21.05 36.94
N ALA A 1010 -9.88 19.96 36.20
CA ALA A 1010 -9.44 18.62 36.59
C ALA A 1010 -7.91 18.50 36.69
N ALA A 1011 -7.17 19.11 35.76
CA ALA A 1011 -5.71 19.15 35.78
C ALA A 1011 -5.18 19.97 36.98
N SER A 1012 -5.78 21.13 37.27
CA SER A 1012 -5.42 21.94 38.45
C SER A 1012 -5.76 21.25 39.78
N ALA A 1013 -6.80 20.40 39.82
CA ALA A 1013 -7.18 19.64 41.00
C ALA A 1013 -6.34 18.35 41.22
N ALA A 1014 -5.69 17.84 40.18
CA ALA A 1014 -4.80 16.68 40.24
C ALA A 1014 -3.33 17.05 40.53
N LEU A 1015 -2.99 18.34 40.43
CA LEU A 1015 -1.66 18.92 40.63
C LEU A 1015 -1.29 19.07 42.12
#